data_AF-A0A969H674-F1
#
_entry.id   AF-A0A969H674-F1
#
_cell.length_a   1.000
_cell.length_b   1.000
_cell.length_c   1.000
_cell.angle_alpha   90.00
_cell.angle_beta   90.00
_cell.angle_gamma   90.00
#
_symmetry.space_group_name_H-M   'P 1'
#
loop_
_entity.id
_entity.type
_entity.pdbx_description
1 polymer ?
#
loop_
_entity_poly.entity_id
_entity_poly.type
_entity_poly.pdbx_seq_one_letter_code
_entity_poly.pdbx_strand_id
1 'polypeptide(L)'
;MRSAPPPETLAAIYYTAGGTERPKGAVFDHGRLLAAMRHLSGLTLDEDDLAFTIVPWSFAASLSAALHYFLSGVANVVAGGDEPVPEVMQQTSPTVTLNMPYFLERFYDEVMDMVAQMPEASREVFQWAVAKGREFHAAGPAASPELREEYGRADLTFFSAIRGQIGGRMRRFYSTGAPLSQNLAGFFEAIGLPVLDVYSLTEAGGFPTISRLDAYRLGSCGQVAPGFEIRMADDGEVLVRGQSMMNEYWGWPEETQQVLDADGWLYTGDLGYFDRDGYLYLTGRKNPVIVLSTGRKVMPATLEDMLMAHPIIIEAVVFGDGRPYVSALLVPDLEVLVEHLQPDEGQENEELINVETTVASLKWFWQHENEAGEPVVTTAHPRVKTLFEGVVAQVNSRLDRWARIEQYSLYDQAFSEAASELARLRLHDRNQLTERFAIQLQSMYPPAPQLAEREITQVHVSPERMRQLLEKESMLDAWLADAGIEFLFNLAREKQIDAPSMVHICDVAASIAQMENEAKPLSTALIVGDPARINRILTRSEIRLLRWDHIRRMRNILITLAKMVDGLVLGYVVDKHGYVRGIRKLKLDTSLDDPTNLLLGPQFRRHAIISRLCDAVVFFVPAPGRQVRVFADGQLVGRYSNGDWSPESMAQVNQIIAQLAKRRGYDLSLIQRVLRCAFQMSEENLGAIFLLGEANVIMDRSDAPEISSFAAIVSAEVQQLTDRELINFAKQDGATVIDVQGQFRGCMVLLRPDANTQADIGLGKGARHSSAAKMSAEAQCLAITVSQDGPITLYDCGRRILSL
;
A
#
# COMPACT_ATOMS: atom_id res chain seq x y z
N MET A 1 -4.14 26.51 -38.15
CA MET A 1 -3.21 26.23 -37.02
C MET A 1 -2.27 27.41 -36.92
N ARG A 2 -2.12 28.03 -35.74
CA ARG A 2 -1.06 29.04 -35.54
C ARG A 2 0.29 28.34 -35.75
N SER A 3 1.26 29.01 -36.36
CA SER A 3 2.64 28.51 -36.43
C SER A 3 3.16 28.30 -35.02
N ALA A 4 3.89 27.19 -34.79
CA ALA A 4 4.52 26.95 -33.50
C ALA A 4 5.48 28.12 -33.17
N PRO A 5 5.53 28.59 -31.91
CA PRO A 5 6.49 29.61 -31.51
C PRO A 5 7.94 29.08 -31.65
N PRO A 6 8.92 29.96 -31.93
CA PRO A 6 10.34 29.59 -31.89
C PRO A 6 10.75 29.00 -30.52
N PRO A 7 11.72 28.07 -30.46
CA PRO A 7 12.16 27.44 -29.20
C PRO A 7 12.62 28.42 -28.13
N GLU A 8 13.15 29.58 -28.52
CA GLU A 8 13.70 30.63 -27.65
C GLU A 8 12.61 31.55 -27.07
N THR A 9 11.35 31.31 -27.44
CA THR A 9 10.21 32.09 -26.92
C THR A 9 9.99 31.73 -25.45
N LEU A 10 9.86 32.75 -24.60
CA LEU A 10 9.51 32.61 -23.19
C LEU A 10 8.31 31.67 -23.00
N ALA A 11 8.49 30.65 -22.18
CA ALA A 11 7.48 29.63 -21.92
C ALA A 11 7.03 29.61 -20.45
N ALA A 12 7.95 29.79 -19.49
CA ALA A 12 7.63 29.77 -18.08
C ALA A 12 8.55 30.69 -17.26
N ILE A 13 8.02 31.18 -16.14
CA ILE A 13 8.79 31.84 -15.08
C ILE A 13 8.44 31.14 -13.76
N TYR A 14 9.43 30.50 -13.14
CA TYR A 14 9.25 29.87 -11.83
C TYR A 14 9.78 30.78 -10.73
N TYR A 15 8.89 31.24 -9.86
CA TYR A 15 9.29 32.06 -8.72
C TYR A 15 9.82 31.17 -7.59
N THR A 16 11.04 31.47 -7.15
CA THR A 16 11.72 30.78 -6.06
C THR A 16 12.12 31.78 -4.97
N ALA A 17 11.80 31.47 -3.72
CA ALA A 17 12.21 32.25 -2.55
C ALA A 17 13.67 31.94 -2.17
N GLY A 18 14.60 31.93 -3.14
CA GLY A 18 16.04 31.75 -2.88
C GLY A 18 16.61 32.80 -1.90
N GLY A 19 17.92 32.80 -1.66
CA GLY A 19 18.74 33.62 -0.71
C GLY A 19 18.41 35.10 -0.43
N THR A 20 17.34 35.68 -0.99
CA THR A 20 16.98 37.10 -1.00
C THR A 20 15.57 37.34 -0.46
N GLU A 21 15.31 38.56 0.03
CA GLU A 21 14.02 38.99 0.60
C GLU A 21 12.81 38.94 -0.36
N ARG A 22 13.05 38.91 -1.69
CA ARG A 22 12.01 38.84 -2.73
C ARG A 22 12.14 37.57 -3.57
N PRO A 23 11.03 36.90 -3.93
CA PRO A 23 11.07 35.75 -4.83
C PRO A 23 11.68 36.11 -6.19
N LYS A 24 12.68 35.35 -6.63
CA LYS A 24 13.32 35.51 -7.94
C LYS A 24 12.61 34.64 -8.98
N GLY A 25 12.29 35.18 -10.15
CA GLY A 25 11.63 34.44 -11.23
C GLY A 25 12.63 33.82 -12.18
N ALA A 26 12.91 32.52 -12.08
CA ALA A 26 13.79 31.81 -13.03
C ALA A 26 13.09 31.63 -14.38
N VAL A 27 13.70 32.15 -15.44
CA VAL A 27 13.12 32.25 -16.78
C VAL A 27 13.47 31.04 -17.63
N PHE A 28 12.47 30.44 -18.28
CA PHE A 28 12.63 29.33 -19.21
C PHE A 28 11.91 29.58 -20.53
N ASP A 29 12.58 29.30 -21.63
CA ASP A 29 11.96 29.19 -22.95
C ASP A 29 11.50 27.76 -23.26
N HIS A 30 10.81 27.59 -24.39
CA HIS A 30 10.30 26.29 -24.81
C HIS A 30 11.41 25.25 -25.00
N GLY A 31 12.55 25.65 -25.56
CA GLY A 31 13.69 24.77 -25.81
C GLY A 31 14.24 24.16 -24.52
N ARG A 32 14.45 24.99 -23.50
CA ARG A 32 14.97 24.58 -22.18
C ARG A 32 14.00 23.70 -21.41
N LEU A 33 12.70 24.01 -21.42
CA LEU A 33 11.68 23.16 -20.82
C LEU A 33 11.63 21.78 -21.51
N LEU A 34 11.67 21.74 -22.85
CA LEU A 34 11.70 20.47 -23.58
C LEU A 34 12.97 19.66 -23.30
N ALA A 35 14.12 20.33 -23.14
CA ALA A 35 15.37 19.67 -22.74
C ALA A 35 15.22 19.04 -21.35
N ALA A 36 14.70 19.77 -20.36
CA ALA A 36 14.44 19.25 -19.02
C ALA A 36 13.61 17.96 -19.02
N MET A 37 12.52 17.93 -19.80
CA MET A 37 11.65 16.76 -19.88
C MET A 37 12.31 15.56 -20.56
N ARG A 38 13.27 15.77 -21.47
CA ARG A 38 14.02 14.70 -22.13
C ARG A 38 15.12 14.13 -21.24
N HIS A 39 15.76 14.99 -20.44
CA HIS A 39 16.78 14.61 -19.46
C HIS A 39 16.20 13.72 -18.35
N LEU A 40 14.89 13.82 -18.12
CA LEU A 40 14.15 12.98 -17.20
C LEU A 40 13.98 11.52 -17.64
N SER A 41 14.50 11.11 -18.79
CA SER A 41 14.56 9.69 -19.18
C SER A 41 15.26 8.77 -18.15
N GLY A 42 16.02 9.34 -17.20
CA GLY A 42 16.53 8.64 -16.04
C GLY A 42 15.47 8.23 -15.00
N LEU A 43 14.33 8.93 -14.94
CA LEU A 43 13.14 8.45 -14.23
C LEU A 43 12.69 7.20 -14.96
N THR A 44 13.02 6.05 -14.39
CA THR A 44 12.59 4.78 -14.95
C THR A 44 11.06 4.78 -14.93
N LEU A 45 10.42 4.65 -16.09
CA LEU A 45 8.97 4.55 -16.27
C LEU A 45 8.67 3.34 -17.17
N ASP A 46 7.59 2.63 -16.88
CA ASP A 46 7.04 1.57 -17.72
C ASP A 46 5.70 1.99 -18.36
N GLU A 47 5.31 1.32 -19.44
CA GLU A 47 3.99 1.52 -20.09
C GLU A 47 2.80 1.27 -19.15
N ASP A 48 2.98 0.43 -18.13
CA ASP A 48 1.96 0.12 -17.12
C ASP A 48 1.96 1.08 -15.92
N ASP A 49 2.81 2.11 -15.94
CA ASP A 49 2.85 3.11 -14.89
C ASP A 49 1.60 4.00 -14.91
N LEU A 50 1.11 4.28 -13.70
CA LEU A 50 0.17 5.35 -13.42
C LEU A 50 0.86 6.28 -12.42
N ALA A 51 1.21 7.47 -12.89
CA ALA A 51 1.81 8.49 -12.05
C ALA A 51 0.75 9.11 -11.13
N PHE A 52 1.19 9.51 -9.95
CA PHE A 52 0.41 10.31 -9.02
C PHE A 52 1.16 11.62 -8.75
N THR A 53 0.43 12.73 -8.70
CA THR A 53 0.97 14.06 -8.39
C THR A 53 0.15 14.71 -7.29
N ILE A 54 0.80 14.93 -6.15
CA ILE A 54 0.30 15.74 -5.03
C ILE A 54 1.01 17.10 -4.95
N VAL A 55 2.22 17.20 -5.50
CA VAL A 55 3.01 18.43 -5.44
C VAL A 55 2.49 19.43 -6.48
N PRO A 56 2.20 20.70 -6.11
CA PRO A 56 1.71 21.70 -7.06
C PRO A 56 2.65 21.88 -8.26
N TRP A 57 2.09 22.09 -9.45
CA TRP A 57 2.86 22.38 -10.67
C TRP A 57 3.54 23.75 -10.69
N SER A 58 3.32 24.59 -9.67
CA SER A 58 4.14 25.78 -9.45
C SER A 58 5.58 25.44 -9.06
N PHE A 59 5.85 24.21 -8.60
CA PHE A 59 7.19 23.68 -8.44
C PHE A 59 7.72 23.15 -9.78
N ALA A 60 8.86 23.68 -10.22
CA ALA A 60 9.48 23.29 -11.49
C ALA A 60 9.70 21.76 -11.61
N ALA A 61 10.17 21.11 -10.54
CA ALA A 61 10.36 19.66 -10.52
C ALA A 61 9.05 18.87 -10.76
N SER A 62 7.95 19.30 -10.14
CA SER A 62 6.63 18.65 -10.27
C SER A 62 6.08 18.79 -11.68
N LEU A 63 6.13 20.00 -12.25
CA LEU A 63 5.66 20.23 -13.62
C LEU A 63 6.54 19.52 -14.65
N SER A 64 7.86 19.56 -14.50
CA SER A 64 8.79 18.83 -15.38
C SER A 64 8.54 17.32 -15.34
N ALA A 65 8.29 16.74 -14.17
CA ALA A 65 7.93 15.33 -14.05
C ALA A 65 6.57 15.02 -14.69
N ALA A 66 5.55 15.84 -14.45
CA ALA A 66 4.23 15.67 -15.07
C ALA A 66 4.30 15.70 -16.59
N LEU A 67 5.04 16.65 -17.16
CA LEU A 67 5.23 16.75 -18.60
C LEU A 67 6.06 15.57 -19.15
N HIS A 68 7.05 15.09 -18.40
CA HIS A 68 7.78 13.87 -18.74
C HIS A 68 6.87 12.62 -18.75
N TYR A 69 5.94 12.49 -17.80
CA TYR A 69 4.93 11.43 -17.82
C TYR A 69 4.10 11.48 -19.10
N PHE A 70 3.60 12.66 -19.48
CA PHE A 70 2.82 12.82 -20.71
C PHE A 70 3.61 12.48 -21.98
N LEU A 71 4.86 12.91 -22.07
CA LEU A 71 5.75 12.57 -23.19
C LEU A 71 6.05 11.07 -23.27
N SER A 72 6.05 10.39 -22.12
CA SER A 72 6.27 8.95 -22.01
C SER A 72 4.99 8.13 -22.17
N GLY A 73 3.84 8.77 -22.45
CA GLY A 73 2.54 8.09 -22.57
C GLY A 73 1.97 7.60 -21.23
N VAL A 74 2.53 8.02 -20.11
CA VAL A 74 2.09 7.66 -18.75
C VAL A 74 0.98 8.59 -18.30
N ALA A 75 -0.15 8.02 -17.89
CA ALA A 75 -1.24 8.78 -17.30
C ALA A 75 -0.84 9.34 -15.92
N ASN A 76 -1.32 10.53 -15.58
CA ASN A 76 -1.02 11.21 -14.32
C ASN A 76 -2.31 11.54 -13.57
N VAL A 77 -2.47 10.99 -12.37
CA VAL A 77 -3.53 11.31 -11.43
C VAL A 77 -3.08 12.51 -10.61
N VAL A 78 -3.88 13.58 -10.62
CA VAL A 78 -3.59 14.80 -9.85
C VAL A 78 -4.60 14.89 -8.72
N ALA A 79 -4.12 14.87 -7.48
CA ALA A 79 -4.97 15.09 -6.31
C ALA A 79 -5.17 16.59 -6.09
N GLY A 80 -6.43 17.00 -5.91
CA GLY A 80 -6.82 18.36 -5.55
C GLY A 80 -6.49 18.70 -4.10
N GLY A 81 -6.44 19.99 -3.77
CA GLY A 81 -5.98 20.48 -2.47
C GLY A 81 -6.81 20.05 -1.25
N ASP A 82 -8.08 19.69 -1.45
CA ASP A 82 -9.00 19.28 -0.37
C ASP A 82 -9.29 17.76 -0.39
N GLU A 83 -8.73 17.00 -1.34
CA GLU A 83 -9.00 15.58 -1.46
C GLU A 83 -8.18 14.75 -0.46
N PRO A 84 -8.78 13.75 0.20
CA PRO A 84 -8.06 12.81 1.03
C PRO A 84 -7.15 11.92 0.17
N VAL A 85 -5.86 12.26 0.13
CA VAL A 85 -4.85 11.61 -0.71
C VAL A 85 -4.86 10.08 -0.61
N PRO A 86 -4.93 9.45 0.60
CA PRO A 86 -4.99 7.99 0.69
C PRO A 86 -6.18 7.39 -0.06
N GLU A 87 -7.36 8.02 -0.01
CA GLU A 87 -8.55 7.53 -0.71
C GLU A 87 -8.38 7.62 -2.23
N VAL A 88 -7.83 8.72 -2.73
CA VAL A 88 -7.55 8.88 -4.18
C VAL A 88 -6.53 7.84 -4.62
N MET A 89 -5.48 7.59 -3.83
CA MET A 89 -4.49 6.56 -4.13
C MET A 89 -5.08 5.14 -4.09
N GLN A 90 -6.01 4.85 -3.18
CA GLN A 90 -6.72 3.56 -3.17
C GLN A 90 -7.59 3.38 -4.42
N GLN A 91 -8.37 4.39 -4.79
CA GLN A 91 -9.25 4.35 -5.95
C GLN A 91 -8.49 4.23 -7.27
N THR A 92 -7.35 4.92 -7.38
CA THR A 92 -6.58 4.98 -8.63
C THR A 92 -5.46 3.95 -8.70
N SER A 93 -4.99 3.46 -7.56
CA SER A 93 -3.90 2.49 -7.43
C SER A 93 -2.66 2.86 -8.27
N PRO A 94 -2.01 4.00 -7.95
CA PRO A 94 -0.84 4.49 -8.69
C PRO A 94 0.38 3.61 -8.46
N THR A 95 1.38 3.74 -9.33
CA THR A 95 2.59 2.90 -9.33
C THR A 95 3.88 3.68 -9.09
N VAL A 96 3.86 4.99 -9.36
CA VAL A 96 5.00 5.89 -9.22
C VAL A 96 4.50 7.28 -8.81
N THR A 97 5.27 7.97 -8.00
CA THR A 97 4.97 9.36 -7.63
C THR A 97 6.27 10.10 -7.32
N LEU A 98 6.29 11.39 -7.62
CA LEU A 98 7.36 12.31 -7.21
C LEU A 98 6.82 13.15 -6.06
N ASN A 99 7.46 13.08 -4.90
CA ASN A 99 7.03 13.74 -3.68
C ASN A 99 8.20 14.45 -2.97
N MET A 100 7.85 15.13 -1.89
CA MET A 100 8.81 15.67 -0.92
C MET A 100 8.91 14.73 0.29
N PRO A 101 10.03 14.73 1.04
CA PRO A 101 10.21 13.90 2.24
C PRO A 101 9.03 13.97 3.23
N TYR A 102 8.43 15.14 3.42
CA TYR A 102 7.27 15.32 4.30
C TYR A 102 6.10 14.36 4.03
N PHE A 103 5.82 14.05 2.76
CA PHE A 103 4.75 13.09 2.43
C PHE A 103 5.09 11.69 2.95
N LEU A 104 6.35 11.29 2.83
CA LEU A 104 6.85 10.00 3.30
C LEU A 104 6.90 9.95 4.82
N GLU A 105 7.26 11.05 5.48
CA GLU A 105 7.22 11.21 6.95
C GLU A 105 5.79 11.01 7.47
N ARG A 106 4.80 11.70 6.88
CA ARG A 106 3.38 11.54 7.26
C ARG A 106 2.89 10.11 7.09
N PHE A 107 3.19 9.47 5.95
CA PHE A 107 2.81 8.08 5.74
C PHE A 107 3.50 7.13 6.74
N TYR A 108 4.78 7.38 7.06
CA TYR A 108 5.49 6.62 8.08
C TYR A 108 4.83 6.77 9.46
N ASP A 109 4.50 8.00 9.85
CA ASP A 109 3.84 8.30 11.13
C ASP A 109 2.50 7.56 11.24
N GLU A 110 1.67 7.57 10.19
CA GLU A 110 0.41 6.83 10.14
C GLU A 110 0.60 5.32 10.34
N VAL A 111 1.63 4.73 9.73
CA VAL A 111 1.97 3.31 9.91
C VAL A 111 2.44 3.05 11.35
N MET A 112 3.26 3.92 11.93
CA MET A 112 3.75 3.77 13.29
C MET A 112 2.64 3.93 14.33
N ASP A 113 1.68 4.84 14.10
CA ASP A 113 0.50 5.02 14.95
C ASP A 113 -0.39 3.77 14.93
N MET A 114 -0.58 3.16 13.75
CA MET A 114 -1.27 1.88 13.61
C MET A 114 -0.54 0.79 14.41
N VAL A 115 0.78 0.71 14.30
CA VAL A 115 1.59 -0.29 15.04
C VAL A 115 1.53 -0.04 16.55
N ALA A 116 1.57 1.22 16.99
CA ALA A 116 1.52 1.58 18.41
C ALA A 116 0.23 1.09 19.11
N GLN A 117 -0.87 0.98 18.35
CA GLN A 117 -2.15 0.47 18.84
C GLN A 117 -2.22 -1.07 18.93
N MET A 118 -1.25 -1.79 18.37
CA MET A 118 -1.22 -3.25 18.41
C MET A 118 -0.76 -3.80 19.78
N PRO A 119 -1.16 -5.04 20.13
CA PRO A 119 -0.61 -5.75 21.29
C PRO A 119 0.92 -5.78 21.25
N GLU A 120 1.57 -5.77 22.42
CA GLU A 120 3.04 -5.74 22.55
C GLU A 120 3.73 -6.83 21.71
N ALA A 121 3.20 -8.05 21.75
CA ALA A 121 3.73 -9.16 20.97
C ALA A 121 3.68 -8.88 19.45
N SER A 122 2.59 -8.30 18.94
CA SER A 122 2.46 -7.91 17.52
C SER A 122 3.41 -6.79 17.13
N ARG A 123 3.67 -5.82 18.03
CA ARG A 123 4.65 -4.75 17.82
C ARG A 123 6.07 -5.31 17.68
N GLU A 124 6.45 -6.28 18.50
CA GLU A 124 7.75 -6.94 18.40
C GLU A 124 7.89 -7.73 17.08
N VAL A 125 6.83 -8.39 16.63
CA VAL A 125 6.83 -9.11 15.33
C VAL A 125 6.95 -8.12 14.17
N PHE A 126 6.29 -6.96 14.23
CA PHE A 126 6.43 -5.92 13.21
C PHE A 126 7.88 -5.39 13.13
N GLN A 127 8.52 -5.16 14.28
CA GLN A 127 9.93 -4.75 14.31
C GLN A 127 10.85 -5.82 13.70
N TRP A 128 10.61 -7.10 14.01
CA TRP A 128 11.31 -8.22 13.37
C TRP A 128 11.08 -8.22 11.85
N ALA A 129 9.83 -8.03 11.41
CA ALA A 129 9.47 -8.01 9.99
C ALA A 129 10.25 -6.91 9.24
N VAL A 130 10.29 -5.69 9.77
CA VAL A 130 11.07 -4.59 9.18
C VAL A 130 12.56 -4.91 9.13
N ALA A 131 13.12 -5.52 10.19
CA ALA A 131 14.53 -5.94 10.18
C ALA A 131 14.81 -6.97 9.08
N LYS A 132 13.94 -7.97 8.90
CA LYS A 132 14.02 -8.95 7.81
C LYS A 132 13.82 -8.33 6.43
N GLY A 133 12.96 -7.33 6.32
CA GLY A 133 12.84 -6.49 5.13
C GLY A 133 14.17 -5.87 4.72
N ARG A 134 14.87 -5.25 5.67
CA ARG A 134 16.19 -4.65 5.43
C ARG A 134 17.23 -5.68 5.02
N GLU A 135 17.32 -6.81 5.73
CA GLU A 135 18.22 -7.91 5.39
C GLU A 135 17.97 -8.45 3.98
N PHE A 136 16.69 -8.66 3.64
CA PHE A 136 16.27 -9.18 2.34
C PHE A 136 16.68 -8.26 1.18
N HIS A 137 16.35 -6.96 1.27
CA HIS A 137 16.68 -6.01 0.21
C HIS A 137 18.18 -5.73 0.12
N ALA A 138 18.90 -5.72 1.24
CA ALA A 138 20.37 -5.61 1.24
C ALA A 138 21.04 -6.83 0.58
N ALA A 139 20.50 -8.03 0.77
CA ALA A 139 21.00 -9.24 0.12
C ALA A 139 20.63 -9.31 -1.37
N GLY A 140 19.52 -8.68 -1.76
CA GLY A 140 19.04 -8.60 -3.15
C GLY A 140 18.93 -10.00 -3.80
N PRO A 141 19.44 -10.20 -5.02
CA PRO A 141 19.40 -11.50 -5.69
C PRO A 141 20.09 -12.64 -4.91
N ALA A 142 21.01 -12.33 -4.00
CA ALA A 142 21.76 -13.29 -3.21
C ALA A 142 21.05 -13.70 -1.90
N ALA A 143 19.83 -13.19 -1.62
CA ALA A 143 19.05 -13.60 -0.46
C ALA A 143 18.85 -15.13 -0.42
N SER A 144 19.06 -15.73 0.76
CA SER A 144 18.90 -17.18 0.95
C SER A 144 17.43 -17.60 0.84
N PRO A 145 17.13 -18.88 0.59
CA PRO A 145 15.76 -19.39 0.59
C PRO A 145 15.00 -19.09 1.89
N GLU A 146 15.69 -19.19 3.03
CA GLU A 146 15.12 -18.92 4.36
C GLU A 146 14.75 -17.44 4.49
N LEU A 147 15.65 -16.52 4.11
CA LEU A 147 15.39 -15.09 4.17
C LEU A 147 14.25 -14.65 3.22
N ARG A 148 14.14 -15.30 2.05
CA ARG A 148 13.01 -15.10 1.12
C ARG A 148 11.69 -15.51 1.74
N GLU A 149 11.67 -16.62 2.46
CA GLU A 149 10.50 -17.11 3.17
C GLU A 149 10.12 -16.18 4.33
N GLU A 150 11.08 -15.79 5.17
CA GLU A 150 10.89 -14.81 6.25
C GLU A 150 10.30 -13.50 5.71
N TYR A 151 10.87 -12.98 4.61
CA TYR A 151 10.34 -11.79 3.94
C TYR A 151 8.93 -12.02 3.40
N GLY A 152 8.68 -13.13 2.71
CA GLY A 152 7.34 -13.44 2.16
C GLY A 152 6.26 -13.52 3.25
N ARG A 153 6.60 -14.04 4.42
CA ARG A 153 5.73 -14.05 5.60
C ARG A 153 5.48 -12.63 6.11
N ALA A 154 6.54 -11.84 6.33
CA ALA A 154 6.44 -10.44 6.72
C ALA A 154 5.58 -9.61 5.72
N ASP A 155 5.72 -9.92 4.43
CA ASP A 155 5.03 -9.25 3.35
C ASP A 155 3.52 -9.53 3.38
N LEU A 156 3.12 -10.79 3.51
CA LEU A 156 1.70 -11.15 3.59
C LEU A 156 1.06 -10.66 4.89
N THR A 157 1.81 -10.70 6.00
CA THR A 157 1.31 -10.32 7.32
C THR A 157 1.14 -8.80 7.48
N PHE A 158 2.13 -8.00 7.05
CA PHE A 158 2.13 -6.55 7.32
C PHE A 158 2.28 -5.71 6.06
N PHE A 159 3.31 -5.98 5.25
CA PHE A 159 3.71 -5.01 4.23
C PHE A 159 2.70 -4.89 3.08
N SER A 160 2.05 -5.99 2.70
CA SER A 160 0.99 -5.99 1.70
C SER A 160 -0.20 -5.14 2.12
N ALA A 161 -0.60 -5.22 3.40
CA ALA A 161 -1.66 -4.39 3.96
C ALA A 161 -1.27 -2.89 3.99
N ILE A 162 -0.04 -2.58 4.42
CA ILE A 162 0.49 -1.20 4.42
C ILE A 162 0.50 -0.63 3.00
N ARG A 163 1.03 -1.38 2.02
CA ARG A 163 0.99 -0.97 0.62
C ARG A 163 -0.43 -0.87 0.07
N GLY A 164 -1.36 -1.68 0.57
CA GLY A 164 -2.77 -1.63 0.26
C GLY A 164 -3.40 -0.26 0.55
N GLN A 165 -2.94 0.44 1.60
CA GLN A 165 -3.45 1.78 1.96
C GLN A 165 -3.19 2.86 0.89
N ILE A 166 -2.20 2.64 0.01
CA ILE A 166 -1.89 3.51 -1.14
C ILE A 166 -2.24 2.83 -2.48
N GLY A 167 -3.20 1.90 -2.45
CA GLY A 167 -3.73 1.19 -3.62
C GLY A 167 -2.94 -0.04 -4.05
N GLY A 168 -1.96 -0.49 -3.28
CA GLY A 168 -1.29 -1.80 -3.44
C GLY A 168 -0.35 -1.95 -4.66
N ARG A 169 -0.45 -1.03 -5.63
CA ARG A 169 0.33 -1.05 -6.88
C ARG A 169 1.58 -0.18 -6.86
N MET A 170 1.79 0.61 -5.80
CA MET A 170 2.97 1.45 -5.68
C MET A 170 4.24 0.60 -5.81
N ARG A 171 5.15 1.03 -6.68
CA ARG A 171 6.40 0.31 -6.97
C ARG A 171 7.61 1.07 -6.46
N ARG A 172 7.52 2.40 -6.40
CA ARG A 172 8.63 3.28 -6.02
C ARG A 172 8.14 4.70 -5.74
N PHE A 173 8.88 5.39 -4.90
CA PHE A 173 8.77 6.83 -4.69
C PHE A 173 9.99 7.52 -5.29
N TYR A 174 9.80 8.67 -5.92
CA TYR A 174 10.87 9.63 -6.12
C TYR A 174 10.75 10.72 -5.05
N SER A 175 11.85 11.06 -4.39
CA SER A 175 11.90 12.13 -3.39
C SER A 175 12.82 13.24 -3.88
N THR A 176 12.43 14.50 -3.69
CA THR A 176 13.26 15.65 -4.04
C THR A 176 12.92 16.87 -3.19
N GLY A 177 13.58 17.99 -3.42
CA GLY A 177 13.24 19.30 -2.86
C GLY A 177 13.67 19.53 -1.41
N ALA A 178 13.95 18.49 -0.64
CA ALA A 178 14.56 18.54 0.69
C ALA A 178 15.37 17.26 0.97
N PRO A 179 16.32 17.27 1.93
CA PRO A 179 17.08 16.09 2.30
C PRO A 179 16.18 14.94 2.79
N LEU A 180 16.45 13.71 2.32
CA LEU A 180 15.75 12.51 2.75
C LEU A 180 16.54 11.78 3.85
N SER A 181 15.89 11.50 4.98
CA SER A 181 16.48 10.67 6.03
C SER A 181 16.77 9.24 5.54
N GLN A 182 17.98 8.76 5.76
CA GLN A 182 18.37 7.39 5.39
C GLN A 182 17.53 6.34 6.13
N ASN A 183 17.16 6.61 7.38
CA ASN A 183 16.31 5.69 8.16
C ASN A 183 14.90 5.59 7.57
N LEU A 184 14.36 6.72 7.11
CA LEU A 184 13.06 6.77 6.44
C LEU A 184 13.12 5.98 5.13
N ALA A 185 14.12 6.28 4.29
CA ALA A 185 14.36 5.56 3.04
C ALA A 185 14.51 4.05 3.26
N GLY A 186 15.31 3.64 4.25
CA GLY A 186 15.54 2.24 4.60
C GLY A 186 14.31 1.52 5.17
N PHE A 187 13.39 2.24 5.83
CA PHE A 187 12.10 1.67 6.21
C PHE A 187 11.23 1.38 4.99
N PHE A 188 11.10 2.35 4.08
CA PHE A 188 10.30 2.19 2.87
C PHE A 188 10.85 1.10 1.95
N GLU A 189 12.17 1.01 1.84
CA GLU A 189 12.85 -0.10 1.16
C GLU A 189 12.51 -1.44 1.82
N ALA A 190 12.58 -1.54 3.16
CA ALA A 190 12.26 -2.77 3.89
C ALA A 190 10.86 -3.30 3.61
N ILE A 191 9.87 -2.42 3.42
CA ILE A 191 8.50 -2.80 3.07
C ILE A 191 8.28 -2.92 1.54
N GLY A 192 9.35 -2.97 0.74
CA GLY A 192 9.29 -3.19 -0.71
C GLY A 192 8.76 -2.00 -1.52
N LEU A 193 8.97 -0.77 -1.03
CA LEU A 193 8.68 0.51 -1.67
C LEU A 193 9.94 1.40 -1.71
N PRO A 194 10.94 1.13 -2.57
CA PRO A 194 12.16 1.92 -2.60
C PRO A 194 11.87 3.42 -2.84
N VAL A 195 12.59 4.27 -2.11
CA VAL A 195 12.57 5.73 -2.27
C VAL A 195 13.84 6.16 -2.99
N LEU A 196 13.68 6.63 -4.22
CA LEU A 196 14.74 7.07 -5.11
C LEU A 196 14.92 8.57 -4.93
N ASP A 197 15.98 8.97 -4.24
CA ASP A 197 16.30 10.38 -4.04
C ASP A 197 16.88 10.99 -5.32
N VAL A 198 16.39 12.18 -5.69
CA VAL A 198 16.79 12.88 -6.91
C VAL A 198 17.10 14.34 -6.57
N TYR A 199 18.25 14.82 -7.03
CA TYR A 199 18.63 16.22 -6.83
C TYR A 199 17.92 17.10 -7.86
N SER A 200 17.24 18.15 -7.41
CA SER A 200 16.61 19.13 -8.30
C SER A 200 16.78 20.55 -7.80
N LEU A 201 16.84 21.48 -8.76
CA LEU A 201 16.89 22.91 -8.54
C LEU A 201 16.03 23.59 -9.58
N THR A 202 15.31 24.65 -9.19
CA THR A 202 14.53 25.46 -10.12
C THR A 202 15.42 25.98 -11.24
N GLU A 203 16.59 26.52 -10.89
CA GLU A 203 17.57 27.13 -11.78
C GLU A 203 18.17 26.15 -12.81
N ALA A 204 18.19 24.84 -12.50
CA ALA A 204 18.65 23.81 -13.41
C ALA A 204 17.55 23.33 -14.39
N GLY A 205 16.32 23.77 -14.18
CA GLY A 205 15.14 23.40 -14.97
C GLY A 205 14.72 21.93 -14.85
N GLY A 206 15.40 21.14 -14.03
CA GLY A 206 15.21 19.69 -13.97
C GLY A 206 16.02 19.05 -12.84
N PHE A 207 16.53 17.85 -13.11
CA PHE A 207 17.15 16.99 -12.10
C PHE A 207 18.60 16.71 -12.51
N PRO A 208 19.58 17.47 -11.99
CA PRO A 208 20.99 17.26 -12.35
C PRO A 208 21.49 15.85 -12.04
N THR A 209 20.96 15.21 -11.01
CA THR A 209 21.19 13.79 -10.70
C THR A 209 19.89 13.04 -10.46
N ILE A 210 19.87 11.76 -10.86
CA ILE A 210 18.71 10.88 -10.71
C ILE A 210 19.15 9.52 -10.18
N SER A 211 18.51 9.06 -9.11
CA SER A 211 18.58 7.66 -8.67
C SER A 211 17.69 6.78 -9.55
N ARG A 212 18.24 5.70 -10.11
CA ARG A 212 17.49 4.73 -10.92
C ARG A 212 17.16 3.48 -10.12
N LEU A 213 16.07 2.80 -10.47
CA LEU A 213 15.62 1.61 -9.74
C LEU A 213 16.64 0.46 -9.75
N ASP A 214 17.47 0.38 -10.80
CA ASP A 214 18.55 -0.61 -10.95
C ASP A 214 19.90 -0.13 -10.41
N ALA A 215 19.99 1.14 -9.96
CA ALA A 215 21.24 1.80 -9.63
C ALA A 215 21.00 2.97 -8.66
N TYR A 216 20.56 2.68 -7.43
CA TYR A 216 20.42 3.66 -6.35
C TYR A 216 21.23 3.25 -5.11
N ARG A 217 21.54 4.23 -4.26
CA ARG A 217 22.21 4.04 -2.97
C ARG A 217 21.50 4.86 -1.92
N LEU A 218 21.29 4.28 -0.73
CA LEU A 218 20.75 5.04 0.40
C LEU A 218 21.65 6.24 0.70
N GLY A 219 21.03 7.41 0.90
CA GLY A 219 21.71 8.68 1.17
C GLY A 219 22.31 9.38 -0.06
N SER A 220 22.31 8.76 -1.24
CA SER A 220 22.74 9.42 -2.48
C SER A 220 21.57 10.01 -3.24
N CYS A 221 21.79 11.17 -3.86
CA CYS A 221 20.85 11.78 -4.82
C CYS A 221 20.98 11.20 -6.25
N GLY A 222 21.70 10.09 -6.41
CA GLY A 222 21.89 9.37 -7.66
C GLY A 222 23.10 9.83 -8.49
N GLN A 223 23.13 9.39 -9.75
CA GLN A 223 24.19 9.71 -10.70
C GLN A 223 23.77 10.87 -11.61
N VAL A 224 24.75 11.51 -12.26
CA VAL A 224 24.51 12.61 -13.21
C VAL A 224 23.50 12.21 -14.28
N ALA A 225 22.45 13.00 -14.42
CA ALA A 225 21.39 12.75 -15.38
C ALA A 225 21.84 13.08 -16.82
N PRO A 226 21.26 12.42 -17.84
CA PRO A 226 21.54 12.75 -19.23
C PRO A 226 21.34 14.24 -19.52
N GLY A 227 22.31 14.88 -20.20
CA GLY A 227 22.22 16.29 -20.58
C GLY A 227 22.67 17.30 -19.52
N PHE A 228 23.22 16.80 -18.39
CA PHE A 228 23.90 17.60 -17.38
C PHE A 228 25.39 17.25 -17.29
N GLU A 229 26.17 18.25 -16.88
CA GLU A 229 27.55 18.12 -16.42
C GLU A 229 27.62 18.67 -15.00
N ILE A 230 28.33 17.96 -14.12
CA ILE A 230 28.54 18.37 -12.73
C ILE A 230 30.03 18.34 -12.44
N ARG A 231 30.52 19.37 -11.76
CA ARG A 231 31.86 19.41 -11.17
C ARG A 231 31.79 19.94 -9.74
N MET A 232 32.78 19.61 -8.93
CA MET A 232 32.94 20.18 -7.59
C MET A 232 33.84 21.41 -7.66
N ALA A 233 33.46 22.48 -6.98
CA ALA A 233 34.35 23.61 -6.70
C ALA A 233 35.36 23.24 -5.59
N ASP A 234 36.39 24.06 -5.41
CA ASP A 234 37.47 23.81 -4.44
C ASP A 234 36.96 23.72 -2.99
N ASP A 235 35.86 24.39 -2.68
CA ASP A 235 35.21 24.37 -1.37
C ASP A 235 34.08 23.34 -1.25
N GLY A 236 33.95 22.44 -2.22
CA GLY A 236 32.95 21.38 -2.23
C GLY A 236 31.58 21.79 -2.77
N GLU A 237 31.44 22.98 -3.37
CA GLU A 237 30.19 23.37 -4.04
C GLU A 237 29.92 22.49 -5.27
N VAL A 238 28.67 22.09 -5.42
CA VAL A 238 28.18 21.43 -6.63
C VAL A 238 27.96 22.50 -7.70
N LEU A 239 28.68 22.43 -8.81
CA LEU A 239 28.47 23.28 -9.97
C LEU A 239 27.79 22.48 -11.08
N VAL A 240 26.73 23.03 -11.66
CA VAL A 240 25.89 22.33 -12.64
C VAL A 240 25.83 23.09 -13.95
N ARG A 241 25.95 22.39 -15.08
CA ARG A 241 25.69 22.92 -16.41
C ARG A 241 24.81 21.96 -17.20
N GLY A 242 23.97 22.48 -18.09
CA GLY A 242 23.12 21.63 -18.93
C GLY A 242 22.31 22.41 -19.97
N GLN A 243 21.56 21.71 -20.81
CA GLN A 243 20.70 22.37 -21.82
C GLN A 243 19.40 22.92 -21.23
N SER A 244 19.03 22.50 -20.02
CA SER A 244 17.81 22.91 -19.34
C SER A 244 18.01 24.03 -18.33
N MET A 245 19.20 24.64 -18.25
CA MET A 245 19.46 25.72 -17.28
C MET A 245 18.56 26.93 -17.55
N MET A 246 18.19 27.65 -16.49
CA MET A 246 17.47 28.91 -16.62
C MET A 246 18.20 29.89 -17.54
N ASN A 247 17.45 30.78 -18.18
CA ASN A 247 18.01 31.91 -18.93
C ASN A 247 18.62 32.94 -17.98
N GLU A 248 17.81 33.36 -17.02
CA GLU A 248 18.09 34.47 -16.12
C GLU A 248 17.07 34.47 -14.98
N TYR A 249 17.31 35.33 -13.99
CA TYR A 249 16.25 35.81 -13.10
C TYR A 249 15.56 37.03 -13.72
N TRP A 250 14.23 36.95 -13.86
CA TRP A 250 13.39 37.93 -14.54
C TRP A 250 13.51 39.34 -13.95
N GLY A 251 14.23 40.22 -14.64
CA GLY A 251 14.47 41.60 -14.20
C GLY A 251 15.58 41.76 -13.15
N TRP A 252 16.43 40.74 -12.94
CA TRP A 252 17.52 40.72 -11.95
C TRP A 252 18.85 40.25 -12.60
N PRO A 253 19.48 41.07 -13.45
CA PRO A 253 20.68 40.68 -14.19
C PRO A 253 21.92 40.51 -13.31
N GLU A 254 22.06 41.28 -12.23
CA GLU A 254 23.22 41.20 -11.33
C GLU A 254 23.22 39.86 -10.57
N GLU A 255 22.06 39.47 -10.05
CA GLU A 255 21.81 38.21 -9.35
C GLU A 255 21.92 37.02 -10.28
N THR A 256 21.61 37.21 -11.56
CA THR A 256 21.84 36.20 -12.59
C THR A 256 23.33 35.96 -12.77
N GLN A 257 24.13 37.03 -12.92
CA GLN A 257 25.59 36.93 -13.09
C GLN A 257 26.31 36.40 -11.84
N GLN A 258 25.72 36.52 -10.66
CA GLN A 258 26.27 35.95 -9.43
C GLN A 258 26.21 34.42 -9.39
N VAL A 259 25.20 33.81 -10.03
CA VAL A 259 24.99 32.36 -9.96
C VAL A 259 25.27 31.65 -11.28
N LEU A 260 25.23 32.34 -12.43
CA LEU A 260 25.54 31.77 -13.75
C LEU A 260 26.77 32.46 -14.34
N ASP A 261 27.83 31.68 -14.60
CA ASP A 261 29.02 32.20 -15.28
C ASP A 261 28.90 32.19 -16.81
N ALA A 262 29.90 32.80 -17.46
CA ALA A 262 29.96 32.91 -18.92
C ALA A 262 30.08 31.56 -19.66
N ASP A 263 30.54 30.51 -18.98
CA ASP A 263 30.66 29.15 -19.51
C ASP A 263 29.38 28.31 -19.26
N GLY A 264 28.36 28.92 -18.64
CA GLY A 264 27.06 28.34 -18.36
C GLY A 264 27.00 27.47 -17.10
N TRP A 265 28.01 27.54 -16.23
CA TRP A 265 27.97 26.86 -14.93
C TRP A 265 27.11 27.64 -13.94
N LEU A 266 26.19 26.92 -13.32
CA LEU A 266 25.41 27.36 -12.17
C LEU A 266 26.14 27.02 -10.88
N TYR A 267 26.42 28.06 -10.09
CA TYR A 267 26.81 27.98 -8.69
C TYR A 267 25.56 27.72 -7.86
N THR A 268 25.39 26.47 -7.42
CA THR A 268 24.14 26.00 -6.81
C THR A 268 23.94 26.47 -5.38
N GLY A 269 25.02 26.85 -4.71
CA GLY A 269 25.06 27.06 -3.26
C GLY A 269 24.95 25.77 -2.46
N ASP A 270 24.97 24.59 -3.07
CA ASP A 270 24.86 23.28 -2.40
C ASP A 270 26.24 22.62 -2.28
N LEU A 271 26.52 22.03 -1.12
CA LEU A 271 27.78 21.34 -0.83
C LEU A 271 27.59 19.84 -0.95
N GLY A 272 28.59 19.15 -1.48
CA GLY A 272 28.53 17.69 -1.61
C GLY A 272 29.81 17.06 -2.13
N TYR A 273 29.74 15.76 -2.39
CA TYR A 273 30.82 14.99 -2.98
C TYR A 273 30.30 13.85 -3.84
N PHE A 274 31.12 13.39 -4.78
CA PHE A 274 30.89 12.14 -5.50
C PHE A 274 31.64 10.99 -4.84
N ASP A 275 31.01 9.83 -4.75
CA ASP A 275 31.74 8.60 -4.46
C ASP A 275 32.49 8.05 -5.68
N ARG A 276 33.24 6.96 -5.48
CA ARG A 276 34.05 6.32 -6.52
C ARG A 276 33.24 5.77 -7.71
N ASP A 277 31.94 5.55 -7.53
CA ASP A 277 31.04 4.97 -8.53
C ASP A 277 30.14 6.05 -9.17
N GLY A 278 30.41 7.33 -8.89
CA GLY A 278 29.76 8.49 -9.51
C GLY A 278 28.41 8.86 -8.89
N TYR A 279 28.14 8.46 -7.65
CA TYR A 279 26.94 8.84 -6.91
C TYR A 279 27.16 10.13 -6.12
N LEU A 280 26.26 11.10 -6.28
CA LEU A 280 26.31 12.38 -5.57
C LEU A 280 25.73 12.23 -4.16
N TYR A 281 26.42 12.79 -3.18
CA TYR A 281 25.97 12.95 -1.80
C TYR A 281 26.00 14.44 -1.45
N LEU A 282 24.85 14.98 -1.03
CA LEU A 282 24.75 16.37 -0.57
C LEU A 282 24.99 16.43 0.94
N THR A 283 25.77 17.40 1.39
CA THR A 283 26.17 17.56 2.78
C THR A 283 25.66 18.86 3.42
N GLY A 284 25.13 19.80 2.64
CA GLY A 284 24.55 21.04 3.15
C GLY A 284 24.44 22.14 2.09
N ARG A 285 24.24 23.40 2.52
CA ARG A 285 24.25 24.60 1.66
C ARG A 285 25.24 25.65 2.19
N LYS A 286 25.83 26.44 1.28
CA LYS A 286 26.71 27.57 1.58
C LYS A 286 25.96 28.73 2.23
N ASN A 287 24.80 29.08 1.66
CA ASN A 287 23.94 30.13 2.18
C ASN A 287 22.85 29.49 3.04
N PRO A 288 22.55 30.03 4.22
CA PRO A 288 21.65 29.42 5.19
C PRO A 288 20.18 29.63 4.80
N VAL A 289 19.74 29.06 3.68
CA VAL A 289 18.32 28.96 3.35
C VAL A 289 17.78 27.73 4.06
N ILE A 290 16.75 27.89 4.88
CA ILE A 290 16.06 26.77 5.52
C ILE A 290 15.21 26.08 4.46
N VAL A 291 15.42 24.79 4.26
CA VAL A 291 14.57 23.96 3.40
C VAL A 291 13.74 23.06 4.29
N LEU A 292 12.44 23.37 4.43
CA LEU A 292 11.52 22.54 5.20
C LEU A 292 11.39 21.14 4.57
N SER A 293 10.98 20.12 5.32
CA SER A 293 10.74 18.76 4.76
C SER A 293 9.64 18.75 3.69
N THR A 294 8.84 19.82 3.61
CA THR A 294 7.86 20.10 2.54
C THR A 294 8.50 20.59 1.23
N GLY A 295 9.81 20.79 1.17
CA GLY A 295 10.55 21.36 0.04
C GLY A 295 10.41 22.88 -0.10
N ARG A 296 9.72 23.55 0.83
CA ARG A 296 9.56 25.01 0.85
C ARG A 296 10.82 25.68 1.41
N LYS A 297 11.29 26.72 0.72
CA LYS A 297 12.50 27.48 1.09
C LYS A 297 12.14 28.70 1.91
N VAL A 298 12.59 28.75 3.16
CA VAL A 298 12.42 29.86 4.08
C VAL A 298 13.73 30.62 4.20
N MET A 299 13.67 31.95 4.17
CA MET A 299 14.83 32.78 4.45
C MET A 299 14.89 33.09 5.94
N PRO A 300 15.78 32.45 6.72
CA PRO A 300 15.82 32.72 8.14
C PRO A 300 16.15 34.17 8.43
N ALA A 301 17.14 34.76 7.76
CA ALA A 301 17.54 36.16 8.00
C ALA A 301 16.36 37.13 7.90
N THR A 302 15.50 36.96 6.88
CA THR A 302 14.30 37.79 6.70
C THR A 302 13.30 37.62 7.83
N LEU A 303 13.09 36.40 8.34
CA LEU A 303 12.21 36.16 9.48
C LEU A 303 12.82 36.70 10.79
N GLU A 304 14.12 36.52 10.97
CA GLU A 304 14.89 37.02 12.11
C GLU A 304 14.79 38.55 12.17
N ASP A 305 15.01 39.24 11.05
CA ASP A 305 14.89 40.70 10.97
C ASP A 305 13.45 41.18 11.23
N MET A 306 12.43 40.44 10.75
CA MET A 306 11.03 40.76 11.05
C MET A 306 10.69 40.60 12.54
N LEU A 307 11.30 39.63 13.22
CA LEU A 307 11.15 39.43 14.66
C LEU A 307 11.88 40.52 15.45
N MET A 308 13.15 40.77 15.11
CA MET A 308 13.99 41.79 15.73
C MET A 308 13.53 43.24 15.43
N ALA A 309 12.68 43.44 14.43
CA ALA A 309 12.02 44.72 14.20
C ALA A 309 11.06 45.11 15.36
N HIS A 310 10.61 44.14 16.17
CA HIS A 310 9.86 44.43 17.38
C HIS A 310 10.82 44.75 18.54
N PRO A 311 10.70 45.91 19.22
CA PRO A 311 11.66 46.35 20.25
C PRO A 311 11.84 45.41 21.46
N ILE A 312 10.98 44.41 21.59
CA ILE A 312 11.01 43.44 22.70
C ILE A 312 11.92 42.24 22.40
N ILE A 313 12.46 42.14 21.19
CA ILE A 313 13.34 41.06 20.75
C ILE A 313 14.69 41.67 20.39
N ILE A 314 15.73 41.31 21.14
CA ILE A 314 17.10 41.79 20.88
C ILE A 314 17.82 40.92 19.85
N GLU A 315 17.54 39.62 19.84
CA GLU A 315 18.11 38.69 18.87
C GLU A 315 17.10 37.58 18.60
N ALA A 316 17.08 37.09 17.37
CA ALA A 316 16.22 35.99 16.96
C ALA A 316 16.99 35.02 16.09
N VAL A 317 16.84 33.73 16.38
CA VAL A 317 17.38 32.67 15.54
C VAL A 317 16.24 31.79 15.06
N VAL A 318 16.11 31.68 13.74
CA VAL A 318 15.09 30.86 13.10
C VAL A 318 15.66 29.51 12.69
N PHE A 319 14.87 28.46 12.91
CA PHE A 319 15.19 27.06 12.62
C PHE A 319 14.06 26.40 11.82
N GLY A 320 14.37 25.29 11.16
CA GLY A 320 13.39 24.55 10.36
C GLY A 320 13.97 23.66 9.28
N ASP A 321 15.31 23.61 9.14
CA ASP A 321 15.92 22.83 8.06
C ASP A 321 15.63 21.34 8.24
N GLY A 322 15.08 20.70 7.20
CA GLY A 322 14.59 19.32 7.26
C GLY A 322 13.41 19.09 8.22
N ARG A 323 12.72 20.14 8.69
CA ARG A 323 11.57 20.06 9.62
C ARG A 323 10.25 20.40 8.92
N PRO A 324 9.09 19.97 9.46
CA PRO A 324 7.79 20.23 8.83
C PRO A 324 7.39 21.71 8.82
N TYR A 325 7.91 22.52 9.75
CA TYR A 325 7.59 23.93 9.89
C TYR A 325 8.76 24.73 10.49
N VAL A 326 8.62 26.05 10.51
CA VAL A 326 9.59 26.99 11.07
C VAL A 326 9.39 27.14 12.58
N SER A 327 10.48 27.14 13.34
CA SER A 327 10.49 27.53 14.76
C SER A 327 11.48 28.66 15.01
N ALA A 328 11.34 29.38 16.13
CA ALA A 328 12.24 30.47 16.47
C ALA A 328 12.73 30.39 17.93
N LEU A 329 14.00 30.72 18.16
CA LEU A 329 14.53 31.06 19.47
C LEU A 329 14.59 32.58 19.56
N LEU A 330 13.90 33.16 20.54
CA LEU A 330 13.78 34.62 20.70
C LEU A 330 14.51 35.05 21.98
N VAL A 331 15.37 36.06 21.86
CA VAL A 331 16.05 36.68 23.01
C VAL A 331 15.29 37.94 23.39
N PRO A 332 14.60 37.97 24.55
CA PRO A 332 13.82 39.12 24.98
C PRO A 332 14.71 40.31 25.37
N ASP A 333 14.27 41.53 25.06
CA ASP A 333 14.77 42.75 25.70
C ASP A 333 14.13 42.89 27.08
N LEU A 334 14.91 42.75 28.15
CA LEU A 334 14.38 42.79 29.50
C LEU A 334 13.96 44.19 29.94
N GLU A 335 14.62 45.25 29.46
CA GLU A 335 14.26 46.62 29.81
C GLU A 335 12.92 46.97 29.18
N VAL A 336 12.79 46.70 27.87
CA VAL A 336 11.56 46.95 27.12
C VAL A 336 10.42 46.03 27.56
N LEU A 337 10.71 44.76 27.87
CA LEU A 337 9.70 43.83 28.40
C LEU A 337 9.14 44.32 29.74
N VAL A 338 10.00 44.84 30.62
CA VAL A 338 9.55 45.40 31.89
C VAL A 338 8.67 46.63 31.68
N GLU A 339 9.04 47.53 30.76
CA GLU A 339 8.21 48.69 30.41
C GLU A 339 6.83 48.29 29.90
N HIS A 340 6.74 47.28 29.03
CA HIS A 340 5.46 46.78 28.50
C HIS A 340 4.61 46.04 29.54
N LEU A 341 5.25 45.54 30.60
CA LEU A 341 4.54 44.90 31.69
C LEU A 341 4.05 45.92 32.71
N GLN A 342 4.65 47.10 32.83
CA GLN A 342 4.18 48.16 33.75
C GLN A 342 2.71 48.54 33.46
N PRO A 343 1.93 48.86 34.49
CA PRO A 343 0.55 49.26 34.31
C PRO A 343 0.44 50.71 33.79
N ASP A 344 -0.57 50.99 32.97
CA ASP A 344 -0.88 52.36 32.53
C ASP A 344 -1.26 53.25 33.72
N GLU A 345 -0.80 54.51 33.73
CA GLU A 345 -1.13 55.48 34.78
C GLU A 345 -2.65 55.64 34.94
N GLY A 346 -3.20 55.16 36.06
CA GLY A 346 -4.58 55.42 36.47
C GLY A 346 -5.52 54.21 36.59
N GLN A 347 -5.05 52.98 36.37
CA GLN A 347 -5.79 51.78 36.77
C GLN A 347 -5.28 51.32 38.15
N GLU A 348 -6.14 51.25 39.18
CA GLU A 348 -5.84 50.61 40.47
C GLU A 348 -6.80 49.42 40.62
N ASN A 349 -6.35 48.20 40.32
CA ASN A 349 -7.08 46.95 40.47
C ASN A 349 -6.11 45.83 40.90
N GLU A 350 -6.61 44.73 41.47
CA GLU A 350 -5.83 43.55 41.91
C GLU A 350 -4.86 43.00 40.86
N GLU A 351 -5.11 43.22 39.57
CA GLU A 351 -4.16 42.90 38.49
C GLU A 351 -2.84 43.65 38.62
N LEU A 352 -2.81 44.92 39.06
CA LEU A 352 -1.59 45.72 39.23
C LEU A 352 -0.65 45.15 40.30
N ILE A 353 -1.20 44.59 41.38
CA ILE A 353 -0.40 43.95 42.42
C ILE A 353 0.33 42.74 41.82
N ASN A 354 -0.35 41.97 40.97
CA ASN A 354 0.29 40.90 40.21
C ASN A 354 1.31 41.47 39.21
N VAL A 355 1.05 42.60 38.54
CA VAL A 355 1.98 43.23 37.61
C VAL A 355 3.28 43.68 38.27
N GLU A 356 3.20 44.47 39.34
CA GLU A 356 4.39 44.98 40.05
C GLU A 356 5.17 43.83 40.67
N THR A 357 4.47 42.85 41.24
CA THR A 357 5.07 41.62 41.76
C THR A 357 5.71 40.82 40.63
N THR A 358 5.10 40.73 39.45
CA THR A 358 5.64 40.06 38.26
C THR A 358 6.87 40.78 37.74
N VAL A 359 6.85 42.11 37.61
CA VAL A 359 8.00 42.91 37.14
C VAL A 359 9.17 42.79 38.12
N ALA A 360 8.90 42.88 39.42
CA ALA A 360 9.90 42.69 40.46
C ALA A 360 10.42 41.25 40.49
N SER A 361 9.56 40.25 40.31
CA SER A 361 9.94 38.84 40.23
C SER A 361 10.79 38.57 38.99
N LEU A 362 10.37 39.00 37.80
CA LEU A 362 11.14 38.84 36.56
C LEU A 362 12.50 39.52 36.66
N LYS A 363 12.57 40.74 37.20
CA LYS A 363 13.85 41.43 37.47
C LYS A 363 14.71 40.66 38.47
N TRP A 364 14.12 40.18 39.57
CA TRP A 364 14.84 39.45 40.61
C TRP A 364 15.37 38.08 40.13
N PHE A 365 14.53 37.28 39.46
CA PHE A 365 14.85 35.96 38.90
C PHE A 365 15.89 36.02 37.78
N TRP A 366 15.96 37.11 37.00
CA TRP A 366 16.98 37.25 35.94
C TRP A 366 18.30 37.86 36.43
N GLN A 367 18.27 38.63 37.54
CA GLN A 367 19.46 39.26 38.13
C GLN A 367 20.22 38.33 39.07
N HIS A 368 19.56 37.33 39.63
CA HIS A 368 20.19 36.30 40.44
C HIS A 368 20.23 35.03 39.58
N GLU A 369 21.41 34.66 39.07
CA GLU A 369 21.63 33.31 38.57
C GLU A 369 21.04 32.35 39.62
N ASN A 370 20.19 31.42 39.18
CA ASN A 370 19.80 30.32 40.05
C ASN A 370 21.11 29.69 40.56
N GLU A 371 21.39 29.78 41.87
CA GLU A 371 22.54 29.15 42.53
C GLU A 371 22.61 27.62 42.26
N ALA A 372 21.56 27.04 41.65
CA ALA A 372 21.42 25.65 41.27
C ALA A 372 21.45 25.37 39.74
N GLY A 373 21.60 26.37 38.86
CA GLY A 373 21.75 26.16 37.41
C GLY A 373 20.49 25.67 36.67
N GLU A 374 19.28 25.81 37.23
CA GLU A 374 18.04 25.50 36.52
C GLU A 374 17.58 26.64 35.58
N PRO A 375 17.05 26.33 34.39
CA PRO A 375 16.57 27.31 33.41
C PRO A 375 15.37 28.12 33.92
N VAL A 376 15.38 29.44 33.69
CA VAL A 376 14.25 30.31 34.02
C VAL A 376 13.17 30.12 32.94
N VAL A 377 12.06 29.42 33.25
CA VAL A 377 10.96 29.22 32.30
C VAL A 377 10.08 30.47 32.24
N THR A 378 10.37 31.36 31.29
CA THR A 378 9.77 32.71 31.19
C THR A 378 8.48 32.71 30.36
N THR A 379 8.24 31.64 29.61
CA THR A 379 6.98 31.37 28.88
C THR A 379 5.81 31.00 29.78
N ALA A 380 6.06 30.70 31.06
CA ALA A 380 5.01 30.33 32.02
C ALA A 380 4.14 31.52 32.47
N HIS A 381 4.64 32.76 32.38
CA HIS A 381 3.88 33.93 32.80
C HIS A 381 2.85 34.33 31.73
N PRO A 382 1.53 34.36 32.03
CA PRO A 382 0.48 34.56 31.03
C PRO A 382 0.65 35.84 30.19
N ARG A 383 1.02 36.97 30.82
CA ARG A 383 1.20 38.25 30.09
C ARG A 383 2.43 38.26 29.17
N VAL A 384 3.51 37.59 29.55
CA VAL A 384 4.72 37.47 28.71
C VAL A 384 4.40 36.61 27.50
N LYS A 385 3.73 35.47 27.74
CA LYS A 385 3.25 34.58 26.69
C LYS A 385 2.33 35.29 25.70
N THR A 386 1.31 36.01 26.18
CA THR A 386 0.39 36.77 25.31
C THR A 386 1.11 37.84 24.48
N LEU A 387 2.11 38.51 25.07
CA LEU A 387 2.89 39.54 24.37
C LEU A 387 3.71 38.95 23.22
N PHE A 388 4.49 37.89 23.47
CA PHE A 388 5.27 37.22 22.43
C PHE A 388 4.40 36.48 21.40
N GLU A 389 3.28 35.89 21.81
CA GLU A 389 2.26 35.36 20.89
C GLU A 389 1.73 36.46 19.97
N GLY A 390 1.49 37.67 20.48
CA GLY A 390 1.08 38.82 19.70
C GLY A 390 2.13 39.25 18.67
N VAL A 391 3.40 39.33 19.07
CA VAL A 391 4.51 39.66 18.16
C VAL A 391 4.65 38.62 17.06
N VAL A 392 4.69 37.33 17.42
CA VAL A 392 4.78 36.23 16.45
C VAL A 392 3.56 36.20 15.53
N ALA A 393 2.36 36.44 16.05
CA ALA A 393 1.14 36.54 15.23
C ALA A 393 1.20 37.71 14.24
N GLN A 394 1.74 38.86 14.66
CA GLN A 394 1.94 40.03 13.79
C GLN A 394 2.92 39.72 12.65
N VAL A 395 4.05 39.08 12.96
CA VAL A 395 5.02 38.61 11.95
C VAL A 395 4.35 37.59 11.02
N ASN A 396 3.71 36.56 11.56
CA ASN A 396 3.02 35.50 10.81
C ASN A 396 1.90 36.02 9.90
N SER A 397 1.27 37.15 10.22
CA SER A 397 0.23 37.77 9.38
C SER A 397 0.76 38.26 8.02
N ARG A 398 2.07 38.52 7.94
CA ARG A 398 2.76 38.99 6.73
C ARG A 398 3.46 37.86 5.97
N LEU A 399 3.43 36.65 6.52
CA LEU A 399 4.11 35.48 5.99
C LEU A 399 3.12 34.54 5.30
N ASP A 400 3.60 33.89 4.23
CA ASP A 400 2.93 32.74 3.67
C ASP A 400 2.75 31.65 4.72
N ARG A 401 1.67 30.87 4.63
CA ARG A 401 1.31 29.84 5.61
C ARG A 401 2.48 28.92 5.99
N TRP A 402 3.32 28.55 5.05
CA TRP A 402 4.44 27.61 5.26
C TRP A 402 5.69 28.25 5.86
N ALA A 403 5.81 29.58 5.81
CA ALA A 403 6.92 30.33 6.41
C ALA A 403 6.57 30.82 7.83
N ARG A 404 5.34 30.58 8.30
CA ARG A 404 4.91 30.98 9.64
C ARG A 404 5.70 30.24 10.72
N ILE A 405 6.01 30.97 11.78
CA ILE A 405 6.62 30.45 12.98
C ILE A 405 5.51 29.76 13.77
N GLU A 406 5.53 28.43 13.77
CA GLU A 406 4.50 27.61 14.44
C GLU A 406 4.83 27.39 15.92
N GLN A 407 6.11 27.36 16.27
CA GLN A 407 6.60 27.19 17.64
C GLN A 407 7.76 28.14 17.91
N TYR A 408 7.87 28.65 19.13
CA TYR A 408 9.01 29.45 19.56
C TYR A 408 9.39 29.13 21.00
N SER A 409 10.65 29.39 21.32
CA SER A 409 11.16 29.35 22.69
C SER A 409 11.84 30.68 23.02
N LEU A 410 11.75 31.08 24.29
CA LEU A 410 12.47 32.25 24.79
C LEU A 410 13.83 31.80 25.33
N TYR A 411 14.87 32.54 25.00
CA TYR A 411 16.19 32.33 25.55
C TYR A 411 16.25 32.86 26.99
N ASP A 412 16.79 32.06 27.90
CA ASP A 412 16.61 32.18 29.36
C ASP A 412 17.88 32.60 30.13
N GLN A 413 18.97 32.94 29.43
CA GLN A 413 20.23 33.37 30.04
C GLN A 413 20.41 34.90 30.04
N ALA A 414 21.18 35.42 31.02
CA ALA A 414 21.44 36.86 31.21
C ALA A 414 22.39 37.47 30.14
N PHE A 415 22.43 38.81 30.08
CA PHE A 415 22.74 39.60 28.87
C PHE A 415 24.20 39.72 28.36
N SER A 416 24.29 40.10 27.07
CA SER A 416 25.39 40.62 26.23
C SER A 416 26.35 39.64 25.54
N GLU A 417 26.95 38.67 26.24
CA GLU A 417 27.87 37.72 25.58
C GLU A 417 27.12 36.69 24.74
N ALA A 418 26.01 36.13 25.27
CA ALA A 418 25.21 35.14 24.55
C ALA A 418 24.48 35.73 23.34
N ALA A 419 23.94 36.95 23.40
CA ALA A 419 23.32 37.61 22.24
C ALA A 419 24.36 37.94 21.16
N SER A 420 25.55 38.42 21.55
CA SER A 420 26.65 38.70 20.63
C SER A 420 27.21 37.41 20.00
N GLU A 421 27.27 36.33 20.78
CA GLU A 421 27.67 35.01 20.30
C GLU A 421 26.61 34.40 19.37
N LEU A 422 25.33 34.46 19.73
CA LEU A 422 24.21 34.04 18.88
C LEU A 422 24.19 34.84 17.58
N ALA A 423 24.35 36.16 17.63
CA ALA A 423 24.49 37.02 16.46
C ALA A 423 25.68 36.57 15.59
N ARG A 424 26.84 36.32 16.20
CA ARG A 424 28.05 35.86 15.49
C ARG A 424 27.80 34.53 14.79
N LEU A 425 27.23 33.55 15.49
CA LEU A 425 26.94 32.22 14.94
C LEU A 425 25.82 32.26 13.90
N ARG A 426 24.78 33.07 14.11
CA ARG A 426 23.67 33.27 13.15
C ARG A 426 24.20 33.80 11.82
N LEU A 427 25.19 34.68 11.88
CA LEU A 427 25.83 35.32 10.72
C LEU A 427 26.91 34.47 10.06
N HIS A 428 27.62 33.58 10.78
CA HIS A 428 28.83 32.92 10.27
C HIS A 428 28.86 31.39 10.39
N ASP A 429 28.08 30.77 11.29
CA ASP A 429 28.07 29.31 11.52
C ASP A 429 26.76 28.85 12.20
N ARG A 430 25.69 28.72 11.41
CA ARG A 430 24.36 28.31 11.92
C ARG A 430 24.27 26.83 12.25
N ASN A 431 25.16 25.99 11.72
CA ASN A 431 25.19 24.57 12.06
C ASN A 431 25.53 24.38 13.54
N GLN A 432 26.46 25.19 14.05
CA GLN A 432 26.81 25.21 15.47
C GLN A 432 25.63 25.64 16.37
N LEU A 433 24.70 26.47 15.88
CA LEU A 433 23.46 26.79 16.61
C LEU A 433 22.54 25.58 16.74
N THR A 434 22.36 24.82 15.66
CA THR A 434 21.53 23.61 15.67
C THR A 434 22.06 22.56 16.64
N GLU A 435 23.38 22.38 16.70
CA GLU A 435 24.02 21.47 17.66
C GLU A 435 23.88 21.96 19.11
N ARG A 436 24.16 23.23 19.37
CA ARG A 436 24.11 23.82 20.71
C ARG A 436 22.70 23.79 21.32
N PHE A 437 21.69 24.09 20.50
CA PHE A 437 20.29 24.16 20.93
C PHE A 437 19.50 22.89 20.64
N ALA A 438 20.18 21.76 20.36
CA ALA A 438 19.54 20.52 19.93
C ALA A 438 18.40 20.07 20.87
N ILE A 439 18.59 20.17 22.20
CA ILE A 439 17.59 19.77 23.19
C ILE A 439 16.36 20.69 23.16
N GLN A 440 16.56 22.02 23.17
CA GLN A 440 15.45 22.97 23.08
C GLN A 440 14.71 22.85 21.74
N LEU A 441 15.44 22.69 20.64
CA LEU A 441 14.87 22.47 19.31
C LEU A 441 14.02 21.20 19.27
N GLN A 442 14.50 20.09 19.86
CA GLN A 442 13.76 18.84 19.90
C GLN A 442 12.40 18.97 20.63
N SER A 443 12.29 19.89 21.59
CA SER A 443 11.03 20.17 22.30
C SER A 443 10.03 21.00 21.49
N MET A 444 10.51 21.81 20.53
CA MET A 444 9.68 22.67 19.68
C MET A 444 9.13 21.96 18.45
N TYR A 445 9.60 20.75 18.16
CA TYR A 445 9.08 19.93 17.08
C TYR A 445 8.39 18.70 17.67
N PRO A 446 7.40 18.10 16.98
CA PRO A 446 6.99 16.75 17.32
C PRO A 446 8.24 15.89 17.41
N PRO A 447 8.34 14.97 18.40
CA PRO A 447 9.52 14.15 18.57
C PRO A 447 9.85 13.55 17.22
N ALA A 448 11.05 13.87 16.70
CA ALA A 448 11.56 13.20 15.51
C ALA A 448 11.35 11.72 15.76
N PRO A 449 10.77 10.96 14.79
CA PRO A 449 10.50 9.55 15.02
C PRO A 449 11.76 8.94 15.60
N GLN A 450 11.68 8.52 16.88
CA GLN A 450 12.79 7.86 17.56
C GLN A 450 12.91 6.50 16.91
N LEU A 451 13.45 6.49 15.70
CA LEU A 451 14.17 5.36 15.16
C LEU A 451 15.36 5.24 16.10
N ALA A 452 15.21 4.42 17.15
CA ALA A 452 16.33 4.10 18.00
C ALA A 452 17.47 3.69 17.07
N GLU A 453 18.53 4.50 17.01
CA GLU A 453 19.80 4.13 16.42
C GLU A 453 20.38 3.01 17.27
N ARG A 454 19.81 1.82 17.14
CA ARG A 454 20.60 0.63 17.28
C ARG A 454 21.23 0.48 15.92
N GLU A 455 22.53 0.74 15.84
CA GLU A 455 23.38 0.11 14.83
C GLU A 455 23.12 -1.40 14.92
N ILE A 456 22.14 -1.88 14.15
CA ILE A 456 21.97 -3.29 13.90
C ILE A 456 22.87 -3.60 12.71
N THR A 457 24.17 -3.38 12.88
CA THR A 457 25.20 -3.72 11.89
C THR A 457 25.70 -5.14 12.10
N GLN A 458 25.46 -5.74 13.27
CA GLN A 458 25.52 -7.18 13.50
C GLN A 458 24.49 -7.59 14.57
N VAL A 459 23.44 -8.32 14.17
CA VAL A 459 22.60 -9.02 15.16
C VAL A 459 23.41 -10.22 15.67
N HIS A 460 24.16 -10.06 16.75
CA HIS A 460 24.63 -11.21 17.51
C HIS A 460 23.48 -11.73 18.37
N VAL A 461 22.68 -12.59 17.76
CA VAL A 461 21.61 -13.31 18.45
C VAL A 461 22.26 -14.38 19.31
N SER A 462 22.21 -14.24 20.63
CA SER A 462 22.61 -15.33 21.53
C SER A 462 21.76 -16.58 21.26
N PRO A 463 22.25 -17.81 21.47
CA PRO A 463 21.45 -19.03 21.28
C PRO A 463 20.12 -19.01 22.06
N GLU A 464 20.09 -18.36 23.22
CA GLU A 464 18.89 -18.11 24.03
C GLU A 464 17.91 -17.15 23.33
N ARG A 465 18.42 -16.05 22.76
CA ARG A 465 17.61 -15.05 22.03
C ARG A 465 17.14 -15.61 20.69
N MET A 466 17.91 -16.50 20.08
CA MET A 466 17.52 -17.23 18.86
C MET A 466 16.40 -18.20 19.17
N ARG A 467 16.44 -18.92 20.29
CA ARG A 467 15.32 -19.72 20.79
C ARG A 467 14.06 -18.88 21.01
N GLN A 468 14.17 -17.72 21.65
CA GLN A 468 13.03 -16.82 21.86
C GLN A 468 12.48 -16.21 20.55
N LEU A 469 13.34 -16.00 19.53
CA LEU A 469 12.91 -15.53 18.21
C LEU A 469 12.30 -16.67 17.36
N LEU A 470 12.78 -17.91 17.53
CA LEU A 470 12.18 -19.12 16.93
C LEU A 470 10.83 -19.47 17.60
N GLU A 471 10.67 -19.20 18.90
CA GLU A 471 9.36 -19.19 19.57
C GLU A 471 8.46 -18.06 19.06
N LYS A 472 9.01 -17.00 18.44
CA LYS A 472 8.24 -15.95 17.77
C LYS A 472 7.94 -16.25 16.29
N GLU A 473 8.78 -17.04 15.60
CA GLU A 473 8.36 -17.73 14.37
C GLU A 473 7.12 -18.57 14.64
N SER A 474 7.02 -19.22 15.81
CA SER A 474 5.81 -19.93 16.21
C SER A 474 4.61 -19.01 16.43
N MET A 475 4.81 -17.73 16.76
CA MET A 475 3.75 -16.71 16.80
C MET A 475 3.30 -16.34 15.39
N LEU A 476 4.23 -16.24 14.44
CA LEU A 476 3.95 -15.97 13.04
C LEU A 476 3.28 -17.22 12.41
N ASP A 477 3.68 -18.43 12.78
CA ASP A 477 2.99 -19.68 12.43
C ASP A 477 1.60 -19.75 13.06
N ALA A 478 1.46 -19.40 14.34
CA ALA A 478 0.16 -19.32 15.01
C ALA A 478 -0.75 -18.27 14.36
N TRP A 479 -0.20 -17.13 13.96
CA TRP A 479 -0.96 -16.08 13.27
C TRP A 479 -1.33 -16.48 11.84
N LEU A 480 -0.43 -17.15 11.10
CA LEU A 480 -0.71 -17.72 9.78
C LEU A 480 -1.73 -18.86 9.86
N ALA A 481 -1.71 -19.65 10.94
CA ALA A 481 -2.68 -20.70 11.23
C ALA A 481 -4.05 -20.12 11.58
N ASP A 482 -4.10 -19.10 12.45
CA ASP A 482 -5.33 -18.37 12.80
C ASP A 482 -5.92 -17.64 11.59
N ALA A 483 -5.08 -17.08 10.72
CA ALA A 483 -5.49 -16.42 9.47
C ALA A 483 -5.79 -17.41 8.32
N GLY A 484 -5.61 -18.72 8.53
CA GLY A 484 -5.96 -19.74 7.54
C GLY A 484 -5.11 -19.75 6.27
N ILE A 485 -3.93 -19.11 6.28
CA ILE A 485 -3.03 -18.92 5.12
C ILE A 485 -1.78 -19.80 5.14
N GLU A 486 -1.50 -20.47 6.26
CA GLU A 486 -0.33 -21.36 6.42
C GLU A 486 -0.24 -22.42 5.30
N PHE A 487 -1.38 -22.95 4.86
CA PHE A 487 -1.43 -23.95 3.80
C PHE A 487 -0.83 -23.45 2.47
N LEU A 488 -0.90 -22.15 2.18
CA LEU A 488 -0.35 -21.56 0.95
C LEU A 488 1.18 -21.55 0.98
N PHE A 489 1.79 -21.26 2.14
CA PHE A 489 3.25 -21.31 2.30
C PHE A 489 3.77 -22.74 2.32
N ASN A 490 3.06 -23.65 3.00
CA ASN A 490 3.38 -25.08 2.95
C ASN A 490 3.35 -25.59 1.50
N LEU A 491 2.32 -25.20 0.74
CA LEU A 491 2.20 -25.52 -0.67
C LEU A 491 3.31 -24.86 -1.51
N ALA A 492 3.68 -23.61 -1.23
CA ALA A 492 4.78 -22.92 -1.90
C ALA A 492 6.10 -23.66 -1.68
N ARG A 493 6.39 -24.08 -0.44
CA ARG A 493 7.58 -24.84 -0.08
C ARG A 493 7.62 -26.19 -0.77
N GLU A 494 6.51 -26.94 -0.71
CA GLU A 494 6.38 -28.25 -1.36
C GLU A 494 6.60 -28.16 -2.88
N LYS A 495 6.02 -27.13 -3.52
CA LYS A 495 6.10 -26.91 -4.97
C LYS A 495 7.27 -26.01 -5.40
N GLN A 496 8.17 -25.65 -4.48
CA GLN A 496 9.34 -24.80 -4.70
C GLN A 496 8.99 -23.46 -5.38
N ILE A 497 7.82 -22.89 -5.05
CA ILE A 497 7.39 -21.57 -5.48
C ILE A 497 7.98 -20.55 -4.50
N ASP A 498 8.56 -19.48 -5.03
CA ASP A 498 9.09 -18.38 -4.24
C ASP A 498 7.96 -17.76 -3.38
N ALA A 499 8.18 -17.68 -2.07
CA ALA A 499 7.15 -17.25 -1.12
C ALA A 499 6.62 -15.82 -1.42
N PRO A 500 7.47 -14.81 -1.72
CA PRO A 500 7.00 -13.52 -2.22
C PRO A 500 6.15 -13.61 -3.49
N SER A 501 6.55 -14.46 -4.45
CA SER A 501 5.75 -14.70 -5.65
C SER A 501 4.39 -15.32 -5.34
N MET A 502 4.31 -16.25 -4.38
CA MET A 502 3.03 -16.85 -3.94
C MET A 502 2.06 -15.78 -3.44
N VAL A 503 2.52 -14.83 -2.62
CA VAL A 503 1.72 -13.70 -2.13
C VAL A 503 1.14 -12.90 -3.30
N HIS A 504 1.98 -12.56 -4.28
CA HIS A 504 1.51 -11.80 -5.45
C HIS A 504 0.59 -12.60 -6.37
N ILE A 505 0.77 -13.93 -6.49
CA ILE A 505 -0.15 -14.81 -7.21
C ILE A 505 -1.52 -14.81 -6.53
N CYS A 506 -1.54 -14.96 -5.20
CA CYS A 506 -2.75 -14.92 -4.40
C CYS A 506 -3.46 -13.57 -4.53
N ASP A 507 -2.74 -12.45 -4.41
CA ASP A 507 -3.30 -11.11 -4.60
C ASP A 507 -3.95 -10.94 -5.98
N VAL A 508 -3.28 -11.36 -7.05
CA VAL A 508 -3.84 -11.28 -8.41
C VAL A 508 -5.08 -12.17 -8.54
N ALA A 509 -5.05 -13.40 -8.03
CA ALA A 509 -6.20 -14.30 -8.08
C ALA A 509 -7.40 -13.74 -7.28
N ALA A 510 -7.17 -13.22 -6.09
CA ALA A 510 -8.17 -12.58 -5.25
C ALA A 510 -8.75 -11.33 -5.93
N SER A 511 -7.90 -10.49 -6.51
CA SER A 511 -8.32 -9.28 -7.24
C SER A 511 -9.20 -9.62 -8.44
N ILE A 512 -8.92 -10.70 -9.16
CA ILE A 512 -9.76 -11.21 -10.25
C ILE A 512 -11.13 -11.68 -9.71
N ALA A 513 -11.14 -12.36 -8.57
CA ALA A 513 -12.36 -12.84 -7.92
C ALA A 513 -13.19 -11.72 -7.25
N GLN A 514 -12.63 -10.54 -7.00
CA GLN A 514 -13.33 -9.42 -6.35
C GLN A 514 -13.89 -8.39 -7.34
N MET A 515 -13.83 -8.66 -8.64
CA MET A 515 -14.33 -7.71 -9.64
C MET A 515 -15.85 -7.56 -9.57
N GLU A 516 -16.33 -6.38 -9.17
CA GLU A 516 -17.74 -6.02 -9.22
C GLU A 516 -18.11 -5.56 -10.65
N ASN A 517 -19.30 -5.97 -11.12
CA ASN A 517 -19.93 -5.53 -12.38
C ASN A 517 -19.35 -6.03 -13.71
N GLU A 518 -19.49 -7.34 -14.00
CA GLU A 518 -19.41 -7.79 -15.39
C GLU A 518 -20.69 -8.51 -15.83
N ALA A 519 -21.20 -8.10 -17.00
CA ALA A 519 -22.33 -8.75 -17.66
C ALA A 519 -21.98 -10.16 -18.20
N LYS A 520 -20.71 -10.57 -18.10
CA LYS A 520 -20.20 -11.88 -18.52
C LYS A 520 -19.63 -12.63 -17.33
N PRO A 521 -19.80 -13.97 -17.26
CA PRO A 521 -19.17 -14.79 -16.25
C PRO A 521 -17.63 -14.75 -16.38
N LEU A 522 -16.95 -14.22 -15.38
CA LEU A 522 -15.49 -14.28 -15.25
C LEU A 522 -15.08 -15.71 -14.85
N SER A 523 -14.40 -16.40 -15.74
CA SER A 523 -13.67 -17.63 -15.42
C SER A 523 -12.20 -17.41 -15.77
N THR A 524 -11.26 -17.82 -14.92
CA THR A 524 -9.80 -17.66 -15.17
C THR A 524 -8.97 -18.60 -14.32
N ALA A 525 -7.83 -19.05 -14.84
CA ALA A 525 -6.86 -19.85 -14.10
C ALA A 525 -5.45 -19.26 -14.17
N LEU A 526 -4.77 -19.16 -13.02
CA LEU A 526 -3.32 -19.00 -12.94
C LEU A 526 -2.70 -20.38 -12.68
N ILE A 527 -1.81 -20.82 -13.56
CA ILE A 527 -1.12 -22.11 -13.50
C ILE A 527 0.33 -21.86 -13.13
N VAL A 528 0.70 -22.22 -11.91
CA VAL A 528 2.00 -21.94 -11.31
C VAL A 528 2.84 -23.21 -11.26
N GLY A 529 3.96 -23.24 -11.97
CA GLY A 529 4.84 -24.40 -12.01
C GLY A 529 5.94 -24.27 -13.06
N ASP A 530 6.54 -25.39 -13.48
CA ASP A 530 7.55 -25.39 -14.54
C ASP A 530 6.90 -25.08 -15.91
N PRO A 531 7.25 -23.93 -16.55
CA PRO A 531 6.71 -23.58 -17.85
C PRO A 531 6.99 -24.63 -18.91
N ALA A 532 8.15 -25.31 -18.87
CA ALA A 532 8.51 -26.31 -19.87
C ALA A 532 7.56 -27.52 -19.81
N ARG A 533 7.23 -27.99 -18.61
CA ARG A 533 6.26 -29.07 -18.39
C ARG A 533 4.84 -28.67 -18.79
N ILE A 534 4.38 -27.50 -18.34
CA ILE A 534 3.05 -26.97 -18.67
C ILE A 534 2.88 -26.85 -20.20
N ASN A 535 3.91 -26.37 -20.90
CA ASN A 535 3.90 -26.19 -22.35
C ASN A 535 3.83 -27.50 -23.15
N ARG A 536 4.26 -28.63 -22.59
CA ARG A 536 4.16 -29.95 -23.24
C ARG A 536 2.76 -30.54 -23.14
N ILE A 537 2.02 -30.19 -22.09
CA ILE A 537 0.73 -30.82 -21.75
C ILE A 537 -0.43 -29.98 -22.27
N LEU A 538 -0.35 -28.65 -22.14
CA LEU A 538 -1.41 -27.76 -22.56
C LEU A 538 -1.16 -27.20 -23.96
N THR A 539 -2.22 -27.15 -24.76
CA THR A 539 -2.14 -26.62 -26.12
C THR A 539 -1.81 -25.13 -26.11
N ARG A 540 -1.03 -24.70 -27.10
CA ARG A 540 -0.66 -23.29 -27.27
C ARG A 540 -1.90 -22.41 -27.54
N SER A 541 -1.97 -21.26 -26.88
CA SER A 541 -2.90 -20.19 -27.25
C SER A 541 -2.42 -19.44 -28.49
N GLU A 542 -3.35 -18.89 -29.27
CA GLU A 542 -3.03 -17.92 -30.33
C GLU A 542 -2.68 -16.56 -29.74
N ILE A 543 -3.19 -16.25 -28.54
CA ILE A 543 -2.84 -15.05 -27.78
C ILE A 543 -1.41 -15.20 -27.22
N ARG A 544 -0.55 -14.22 -27.52
CA ARG A 544 0.84 -14.17 -27.05
C ARG A 544 1.08 -12.90 -26.25
N LEU A 545 1.75 -13.05 -25.12
CA LEU A 545 2.30 -11.91 -24.38
C LEU A 545 3.59 -11.46 -25.05
N LEU A 546 3.71 -10.16 -25.32
CA LEU A 546 4.91 -9.55 -25.92
C LEU A 546 6.00 -9.28 -24.87
N ARG A 547 5.60 -9.12 -23.61
CA ARG A 547 6.48 -8.89 -22.46
C ARG A 547 6.27 -10.00 -21.43
N TRP A 548 7.36 -10.49 -20.85
CA TRP A 548 7.35 -11.37 -19.69
C TRP A 548 7.88 -10.60 -18.50
N ASP A 549 7.10 -10.52 -17.46
CA ASP A 549 7.47 -9.79 -16.26
C ASP A 549 6.92 -10.49 -15.01
N HIS A 550 7.39 -10.06 -13.84
CA HIS A 550 6.93 -10.57 -12.56
C HIS A 550 5.44 -10.26 -12.39
N ILE A 551 4.68 -11.17 -11.81
CA ILE A 551 3.22 -11.11 -11.68
C ILE A 551 2.73 -9.87 -10.94
N ARG A 552 3.48 -9.39 -9.93
CA ARG A 552 3.26 -8.09 -9.28
C ARG A 552 3.17 -6.94 -10.29
N ARG A 553 4.05 -6.92 -11.30
CA ARG A 553 4.10 -5.90 -12.35
C ARG A 553 3.02 -6.14 -13.41
N MET A 554 2.74 -7.40 -13.74
CA MET A 554 1.73 -7.75 -14.75
C MET A 554 0.29 -7.80 -14.24
N ARG A 555 0.03 -7.48 -12.96
CA ARG A 555 -1.28 -7.58 -12.30
C ARG A 555 -2.42 -7.00 -13.14
N ASN A 556 -2.29 -5.76 -13.63
CA ASN A 556 -3.34 -5.11 -14.41
C ASN A 556 -3.53 -5.72 -15.79
N ILE A 557 -2.44 -6.12 -16.45
CA ILE A 557 -2.52 -6.80 -17.75
C ILE A 557 -3.29 -8.11 -17.57
N LEU A 558 -2.94 -8.91 -16.55
CA LEU A 558 -3.61 -10.17 -16.26
C LEU A 558 -5.08 -9.98 -15.90
N ILE A 559 -5.37 -9.01 -15.04
CA ILE A 559 -6.73 -8.59 -14.68
C ILE A 559 -7.52 -8.22 -15.94
N THR A 560 -6.97 -7.34 -16.78
CA THR A 560 -7.64 -6.84 -18.00
C THR A 560 -7.86 -7.96 -19.01
N LEU A 561 -6.86 -8.82 -19.21
CA LEU A 561 -6.98 -9.98 -20.08
C LEU A 561 -8.02 -10.96 -19.56
N ALA A 562 -8.14 -11.15 -18.24
CA ALA A 562 -9.17 -11.98 -17.64
C ALA A 562 -10.59 -11.46 -17.96
N LYS A 563 -10.78 -10.13 -18.09
CA LYS A 563 -12.04 -9.52 -18.56
C LYS A 563 -12.34 -9.81 -20.03
N MET A 564 -11.30 -9.92 -20.86
CA MET A 564 -11.44 -10.11 -22.30
C MET A 564 -11.68 -11.58 -22.68
N VAL A 565 -11.33 -12.51 -21.81
CA VAL A 565 -11.16 -13.92 -22.15
C VAL A 565 -12.00 -14.80 -21.22
N ASP A 566 -12.74 -15.74 -21.81
CA ASP A 566 -13.33 -16.85 -21.06
C ASP A 566 -12.23 -17.83 -20.61
N GLY A 567 -11.91 -17.81 -19.32
CA GLY A 567 -10.90 -18.68 -18.73
C GLY A 567 -11.39 -20.07 -18.37
N LEU A 568 -12.56 -20.50 -18.87
CA LEU A 568 -12.78 -21.93 -19.14
C LEU A 568 -11.86 -22.42 -20.26
N VAL A 569 -11.44 -21.52 -21.16
CA VAL A 569 -10.65 -21.86 -22.35
C VAL A 569 -9.17 -21.56 -22.17
N LEU A 570 -8.81 -20.46 -21.51
CA LEU A 570 -7.41 -20.03 -21.37
C LEU A 570 -6.95 -19.93 -19.92
N GLY A 571 -5.67 -20.26 -19.68
CA GLY A 571 -4.99 -20.06 -18.40
C GLY A 571 -3.64 -19.37 -18.57
N TYR A 572 -3.24 -18.60 -17.56
CA TYR A 572 -1.98 -17.87 -17.51
C TYR A 572 -0.91 -18.73 -16.86
N VAL A 573 0.22 -18.90 -17.54
CA VAL A 573 1.36 -19.68 -17.05
C VAL A 573 2.27 -18.75 -16.27
N VAL A 574 2.48 -19.07 -15.00
CA VAL A 574 3.38 -18.36 -14.08
C VAL A 574 4.46 -19.34 -13.65
N ASP A 575 5.72 -18.93 -13.71
CA ASP A 575 6.80 -19.79 -13.20
C ASP A 575 6.91 -19.71 -11.67
N LYS A 576 7.76 -20.57 -11.11
CA LYS A 576 8.00 -20.65 -9.66
C LYS A 576 8.63 -19.39 -9.04
N HIS A 577 9.09 -18.45 -9.84
CA HIS A 577 9.62 -17.15 -9.40
C HIS A 577 8.64 -16.01 -9.69
N GLY A 578 7.37 -16.33 -9.96
CA GLY A 578 6.32 -15.35 -10.18
C GLY A 578 6.35 -14.68 -11.54
N TYR A 579 7.18 -15.09 -12.50
CA TYR A 579 7.18 -14.48 -13.83
C TYR A 579 6.11 -15.09 -14.72
N VAL A 580 5.31 -14.23 -15.37
CA VAL A 580 4.31 -14.68 -16.33
C VAL A 580 5.00 -15.07 -17.63
N ARG A 581 4.86 -16.33 -18.03
CA ARG A 581 5.55 -16.92 -19.19
C ARG A 581 4.65 -17.15 -20.40
N GLY A 582 3.36 -16.87 -20.29
CA GLY A 582 2.44 -16.90 -21.43
C GLY A 582 1.03 -17.36 -21.08
N ILE A 583 0.27 -17.67 -22.13
CA ILE A 583 -1.13 -18.11 -22.03
C ILE A 583 -1.28 -19.46 -22.75
N ARG A 584 -2.04 -20.39 -22.17
CA ARG A 584 -2.30 -21.73 -22.73
C ARG A 584 -3.79 -22.01 -22.80
N LYS A 585 -4.19 -22.86 -23.75
CA LYS A 585 -5.54 -23.40 -23.79
C LYS A 585 -5.66 -24.48 -22.72
N LEU A 586 -6.72 -24.44 -21.91
CA LEU A 586 -7.04 -25.42 -20.87
C LEU A 586 -7.65 -26.71 -21.44
N LYS A 587 -7.47 -26.97 -22.74
CA LYS A 587 -7.93 -28.18 -23.40
C LYS A 587 -6.92 -29.31 -23.14
N LEU A 588 -7.43 -30.45 -22.70
CA LEU A 588 -6.69 -31.69 -22.53
C LEU A 588 -7.04 -32.65 -23.68
N ASP A 589 -6.05 -33.36 -24.22
CA ASP A 589 -6.26 -34.36 -25.27
C ASP A 589 -6.70 -35.73 -24.69
N THR A 590 -6.74 -35.88 -23.37
CA THR A 590 -7.15 -37.09 -22.64
C THR A 590 -8.57 -36.98 -22.06
N SER A 591 -9.27 -38.13 -21.91
CA SER A 591 -10.57 -38.20 -21.24
C SER A 591 -10.51 -37.60 -19.82
N LEU A 592 -11.58 -36.89 -19.42
CA LEU A 592 -11.76 -36.28 -18.09
C LEU A 592 -12.23 -37.30 -17.03
N ASP A 593 -12.16 -38.60 -17.31
CA ASP A 593 -12.55 -39.66 -16.38
C ASP A 593 -11.48 -39.85 -15.29
N ASP A 594 -11.59 -39.02 -14.25
CA ASP A 594 -10.77 -39.10 -13.04
C ASP A 594 -11.63 -39.61 -11.85
N PRO A 595 -11.42 -40.86 -11.40
CA PRO A 595 -12.20 -41.44 -10.29
C PRO A 595 -11.88 -40.80 -8.93
N THR A 596 -10.78 -40.04 -8.80
CA THR A 596 -10.39 -39.40 -7.54
C THR A 596 -11.20 -38.14 -7.23
N ASN A 597 -11.87 -37.55 -8.23
CA ASN A 597 -12.62 -36.30 -8.11
C ASN A 597 -14.06 -36.42 -8.64
N LEU A 598 -14.71 -37.55 -8.36
CA LEU A 598 -16.04 -37.88 -8.90
C LEU A 598 -17.16 -36.90 -8.51
N LEU A 599 -17.01 -36.20 -7.40
CA LEU A 599 -17.97 -35.19 -6.92
C LEU A 599 -17.80 -33.83 -7.61
N LEU A 600 -16.58 -33.49 -8.03
CA LEU A 600 -16.30 -32.23 -8.71
C LEU A 600 -16.98 -32.23 -10.08
N GLY A 601 -17.65 -31.11 -10.39
CA GLY A 601 -18.21 -30.89 -11.71
C GLY A 601 -17.12 -30.70 -12.78
N PRO A 602 -17.49 -30.76 -14.07
CA PRO A 602 -16.54 -30.81 -15.19
C PRO A 602 -15.48 -29.69 -15.20
N GLN A 603 -15.83 -28.47 -14.79
CA GLN A 603 -14.86 -27.37 -14.75
C GLN A 603 -13.80 -27.56 -13.68
N PHE A 604 -14.17 -27.93 -12.45
CA PHE A 604 -13.22 -28.14 -11.36
C PHE A 604 -12.35 -29.37 -11.62
N ARG A 605 -12.94 -30.44 -12.16
CA ARG A 605 -12.21 -31.66 -12.51
C ARG A 605 -11.13 -31.40 -13.56
N ARG A 606 -11.40 -30.55 -14.55
CA ARG A 606 -10.40 -30.12 -15.54
C ARG A 606 -9.17 -29.52 -14.86
N HIS A 607 -9.36 -28.58 -13.93
CA HIS A 607 -8.26 -27.91 -13.25
C HIS A 607 -7.49 -28.84 -12.30
N ALA A 608 -8.18 -29.76 -11.64
CA ALA A 608 -7.54 -30.84 -10.88
C ALA A 608 -6.63 -31.70 -11.79
N ILE A 609 -7.13 -32.15 -12.94
CA ILE A 609 -6.32 -32.95 -13.88
C ILE A 609 -5.13 -32.14 -14.41
N ILE A 610 -5.32 -30.87 -14.76
CA ILE A 610 -4.23 -29.98 -15.18
C ILE A 610 -3.17 -29.88 -14.08
N SER A 611 -3.57 -29.63 -12.84
CA SER A 611 -2.66 -29.56 -11.69
C SER A 611 -1.80 -30.83 -11.57
N ARG A 612 -2.42 -32.02 -11.64
CA ARG A 612 -1.73 -33.32 -11.54
C ARG A 612 -0.78 -33.58 -12.71
N LEU A 613 -1.25 -33.40 -13.95
CA LEU A 613 -0.45 -33.70 -15.13
C LEU A 613 0.75 -32.74 -15.24
N CYS A 614 0.49 -31.45 -15.04
CA CYS A 614 1.50 -30.40 -15.09
C CYS A 614 2.40 -30.33 -13.86
N ASP A 615 2.04 -30.99 -12.75
CA ASP A 615 2.68 -30.81 -11.44
C ASP A 615 2.78 -29.32 -11.10
N ALA A 616 1.62 -28.68 -11.14
CA ALA A 616 1.45 -27.25 -11.01
C ALA A 616 0.37 -26.95 -9.97
N VAL A 617 0.50 -25.81 -9.30
CA VAL A 617 -0.58 -25.23 -8.49
C VAL A 617 -1.49 -24.44 -9.41
N VAL A 618 -2.79 -24.69 -9.35
CA VAL A 618 -3.78 -24.02 -10.19
C VAL A 618 -4.72 -23.20 -9.33
N PHE A 619 -4.65 -21.88 -9.46
CA PHE A 619 -5.58 -20.93 -8.85
C PHE A 619 -6.69 -20.64 -9.85
N PHE A 620 -7.85 -21.24 -9.63
CA PHE A 620 -9.01 -21.18 -10.52
C PHE A 620 -10.11 -20.28 -9.94
N VAL A 621 -10.54 -19.29 -10.71
CA VAL A 621 -11.71 -18.43 -10.45
C VAL A 621 -12.89 -18.98 -11.27
N PRO A 622 -13.91 -19.61 -10.65
CA PRO A 622 -15.08 -20.13 -11.33
C PRO A 622 -16.12 -19.03 -11.60
N ALA A 623 -16.92 -19.16 -12.65
CA ALA A 623 -18.09 -18.31 -12.88
C ALA A 623 -19.24 -18.66 -11.90
N PRO A 624 -19.99 -17.71 -11.29
CA PRO A 624 -20.00 -16.25 -11.46
C PRO A 624 -19.03 -15.44 -10.56
N GLY A 625 -17.84 -15.98 -10.26
CA GLY A 625 -16.63 -15.17 -10.12
C GLY A 625 -16.29 -14.56 -8.77
N ARG A 626 -16.81 -15.03 -7.63
CA ARG A 626 -16.54 -14.42 -6.29
C ARG A 626 -15.57 -15.17 -5.38
N GLN A 627 -14.97 -16.25 -5.87
CA GLN A 627 -14.12 -17.12 -5.06
C GLN A 627 -12.95 -17.62 -5.89
N VAL A 628 -11.86 -18.01 -5.23
CA VAL A 628 -10.77 -18.78 -5.85
C VAL A 628 -10.81 -20.20 -5.31
N ARG A 629 -10.47 -21.18 -6.15
CA ARG A 629 -10.21 -22.58 -5.77
C ARG A 629 -8.78 -22.94 -6.15
N VAL A 630 -8.05 -23.53 -5.21
CA VAL A 630 -6.65 -23.89 -5.36
C VAL A 630 -6.54 -25.40 -5.52
N PHE A 631 -5.95 -25.83 -6.64
CA PHE A 631 -5.67 -27.24 -6.90
C PHE A 631 -4.17 -27.51 -6.86
N ALA A 632 -3.78 -28.58 -6.19
CA ALA A 632 -2.43 -29.13 -6.17
C ALA A 632 -2.50 -30.65 -6.22
N ASP A 633 -1.63 -31.29 -7.02
CA ASP A 633 -1.59 -32.75 -7.20
C ASP A 633 -2.93 -33.38 -7.60
N GLY A 634 -3.77 -32.58 -8.28
CA GLY A 634 -5.12 -32.94 -8.66
C GLY A 634 -6.09 -33.12 -7.51
N GLN A 635 -5.82 -32.51 -6.36
CA GLN A 635 -6.74 -32.37 -5.25
C GLN A 635 -7.10 -30.90 -5.05
N LEU A 636 -8.31 -30.65 -4.57
CA LEU A 636 -8.67 -29.33 -4.04
C LEU A 636 -7.99 -29.19 -2.67
N VAL A 637 -7.20 -28.12 -2.50
CA VAL A 637 -6.39 -27.89 -1.30
C VAL A 637 -6.70 -26.58 -0.57
N GLY A 638 -7.40 -25.65 -1.22
CA GLY A 638 -7.74 -24.37 -0.59
C GLY A 638 -8.69 -23.53 -1.41
N ARG A 639 -9.15 -22.44 -0.80
CA ARG A 639 -10.04 -21.45 -1.42
C ARG A 639 -9.77 -20.04 -0.94
N TYR A 640 -10.23 -19.08 -1.73
CA TYR A 640 -10.41 -17.69 -1.33
C TYR A 640 -11.90 -17.35 -1.36
N SER A 641 -12.43 -16.76 -0.29
CA SER A 641 -13.83 -16.33 -0.21
C SER A 641 -14.01 -15.26 0.86
N ASN A 642 -14.84 -14.25 0.59
CA ASN A 642 -15.19 -13.19 1.55
C ASN A 642 -13.99 -12.40 2.11
N GLY A 643 -12.91 -12.24 1.33
CA GLY A 643 -11.71 -11.53 1.79
C GLY A 643 -10.59 -12.46 2.26
N ASP A 644 -10.89 -13.71 2.57
CA ASP A 644 -9.98 -14.60 3.28
C ASP A 644 -9.61 -15.86 2.49
N TRP A 645 -8.38 -16.33 2.69
CA TRP A 645 -7.93 -17.64 2.24
C TRP A 645 -8.19 -18.69 3.32
N SER A 646 -8.55 -19.91 2.92
CA SER A 646 -8.74 -21.02 3.84
C SER A 646 -8.39 -22.36 3.19
N PRO A 647 -7.89 -23.35 3.96
CA PRO A 647 -7.70 -24.70 3.45
C PRO A 647 -9.06 -25.34 3.16
N GLU A 648 -9.12 -26.15 2.10
CA GLU A 648 -10.34 -26.85 1.69
C GLU A 648 -9.96 -28.24 1.17
N SER A 649 -10.65 -29.30 1.63
CA SER A 649 -10.32 -30.67 1.25
C SER A 649 -11.56 -31.52 0.96
N MET A 650 -11.60 -32.12 -0.24
CA MET A 650 -12.67 -33.05 -0.63
C MET A 650 -12.66 -34.36 0.17
N ALA A 651 -11.54 -34.71 0.83
CA ALA A 651 -11.44 -35.92 1.64
C ALA A 651 -12.40 -35.89 2.84
N GLN A 652 -12.53 -34.72 3.50
CA GLN A 652 -13.44 -34.53 4.63
C GLN A 652 -14.91 -34.66 4.20
N VAL A 653 -15.26 -34.06 3.06
CA VAL A 653 -16.61 -34.14 2.49
C VAL A 653 -16.99 -35.59 2.19
N ASN A 654 -16.10 -36.34 1.53
CA ASN A 654 -16.29 -37.76 1.25
C ASN A 654 -16.48 -38.59 2.52
N GLN A 655 -15.71 -38.31 3.58
CA GLN A 655 -15.81 -39.01 4.85
C GLN A 655 -17.16 -38.76 5.54
N ILE A 656 -17.63 -37.52 5.56
CA ILE A 656 -18.94 -37.16 6.14
C ILE A 656 -20.08 -37.85 5.37
N ILE A 657 -20.02 -37.84 4.04
CA ILE A 657 -21.03 -38.52 3.20
C ILE A 657 -21.02 -40.04 3.46
N ALA A 658 -19.85 -40.67 3.55
CA ALA A 658 -19.74 -42.10 3.84
C ALA A 658 -20.32 -42.47 5.21
N GLN A 659 -20.09 -41.64 6.23
CA GLN A 659 -20.67 -41.82 7.56
C GLN A 659 -22.20 -41.64 7.56
N LEU A 660 -22.71 -40.65 6.84
CA LEU A 660 -24.14 -40.39 6.68
C LEU A 660 -24.83 -41.57 6.00
N ALA A 661 -24.27 -42.05 4.88
CA ALA A 661 -24.78 -43.19 4.13
C ALA A 661 -24.90 -44.44 5.03
N LYS A 662 -23.82 -44.74 5.79
CA LYS A 662 -23.80 -45.87 6.72
C LYS A 662 -24.83 -45.73 7.85
N ARG A 663 -25.00 -44.53 8.42
CA ARG A 663 -25.91 -44.28 9.54
C ARG A 663 -27.39 -44.44 9.15
N ARG A 664 -27.74 -44.02 7.94
CA ARG A 664 -29.13 -43.96 7.44
C ARG A 664 -29.51 -45.12 6.53
N GLY A 665 -28.54 -45.97 6.16
CA GLY A 665 -28.78 -47.07 5.22
C GLY A 665 -28.97 -46.60 3.78
N TYR A 666 -28.47 -45.41 3.42
CA TYR A 666 -28.48 -44.94 2.04
C TYR A 666 -27.38 -45.62 1.22
N ASP A 667 -27.62 -45.82 -0.07
CA ASP A 667 -26.57 -46.17 -1.02
C ASP A 667 -25.60 -44.98 -1.17
N LEU A 668 -24.32 -45.22 -0.86
CA LEU A 668 -23.26 -44.22 -0.99
C LEU A 668 -23.12 -43.72 -2.43
N SER A 669 -23.24 -44.63 -3.41
CA SER A 669 -23.10 -44.30 -4.83
C SER A 669 -24.23 -43.37 -5.29
N LEU A 670 -25.43 -43.54 -4.72
CA LEU A 670 -26.58 -42.68 -4.98
C LEU A 670 -26.36 -41.26 -4.44
N ILE A 671 -25.94 -41.12 -3.18
CA ILE A 671 -25.68 -39.80 -2.59
C ILE A 671 -24.57 -39.09 -3.36
N GLN A 672 -23.48 -39.79 -3.68
CA GLN A 672 -22.39 -39.22 -4.47
C GLN A 672 -22.85 -38.76 -5.86
N ARG A 673 -23.77 -39.51 -6.48
CA ARG A 673 -24.32 -39.16 -7.78
C ARG A 673 -25.25 -37.95 -7.73
N VAL A 674 -26.15 -37.89 -6.75
CA VAL A 674 -27.01 -36.71 -6.55
C VAL A 674 -26.17 -35.48 -6.25
N LEU A 675 -25.12 -35.61 -5.43
CA LEU A 675 -24.19 -34.52 -5.17
C LEU A 675 -23.42 -34.09 -6.41
N ARG A 676 -22.95 -35.03 -7.24
CA ARG A 676 -22.33 -34.69 -8.53
C ARG A 676 -23.29 -33.88 -9.40
N CYS A 677 -24.56 -34.26 -9.46
CA CYS A 677 -25.59 -33.49 -10.16
C CYS A 677 -25.78 -32.12 -9.52
N ALA A 678 -25.83 -32.03 -8.19
CA ALA A 678 -25.92 -30.77 -7.46
C ALA A 678 -24.74 -29.83 -7.76
N PHE A 679 -23.51 -30.36 -7.84
CA PHE A 679 -22.33 -29.62 -8.28
C PHE A 679 -22.49 -29.11 -9.70
N GLN A 680 -22.83 -29.96 -10.66
CA GLN A 680 -23.10 -29.54 -12.05
C GLN A 680 -24.22 -28.49 -12.14
N MET A 681 -25.25 -28.60 -11.30
CA MET A 681 -26.34 -27.63 -11.25
C MET A 681 -25.87 -26.28 -10.72
N SER A 682 -25.05 -26.27 -9.67
CA SER A 682 -24.42 -25.06 -9.15
C SER A 682 -23.56 -24.37 -10.22
N GLU A 683 -22.80 -25.14 -11.01
CA GLU A 683 -22.01 -24.62 -12.13
C GLU A 683 -22.86 -23.96 -13.22
N GLU A 684 -24.03 -24.51 -13.51
CA GLU A 684 -24.98 -23.98 -14.51
C GLU A 684 -25.92 -22.88 -13.95
N ASN A 685 -25.67 -22.41 -12.72
CA ASN A 685 -26.53 -21.48 -11.97
C ASN A 685 -28.00 -21.93 -11.89
N LEU A 686 -28.20 -23.18 -11.46
CA LEU A 686 -29.50 -23.81 -11.33
C LEU A 686 -29.80 -24.12 -9.87
N GLY A 687 -31.07 -23.96 -9.50
CA GLY A 687 -31.54 -24.34 -8.17
C GLY A 687 -32.36 -25.61 -8.21
N ALA A 688 -32.24 -26.43 -7.17
CA ALA A 688 -33.03 -27.65 -6.99
C ALA A 688 -33.09 -28.08 -5.53
N ILE A 689 -34.07 -28.92 -5.20
CA ILE A 689 -34.13 -29.64 -3.93
C ILE A 689 -34.25 -31.13 -4.25
N PHE A 690 -33.33 -31.94 -3.72
CA PHE A 690 -33.41 -33.38 -3.71
C PHE A 690 -33.77 -33.85 -2.30
N LEU A 691 -34.77 -34.72 -2.18
CA LEU A 691 -35.12 -35.40 -0.94
C LEU A 691 -34.83 -36.89 -1.08
N LEU A 692 -33.96 -37.42 -0.23
CA LEU A 692 -33.58 -38.82 -0.17
C LEU A 692 -34.11 -39.45 1.13
N GLY A 693 -35.04 -40.38 1.02
CA GLY A 693 -35.69 -40.99 2.19
C GLY A 693 -36.86 -41.88 1.82
N GLU A 694 -37.67 -42.27 2.80
CA GLU A 694 -38.87 -43.07 2.55
C GLU A 694 -39.89 -42.25 1.75
N ALA A 695 -40.09 -42.62 0.49
CA ALA A 695 -40.86 -41.79 -0.43
C ALA A 695 -42.32 -41.56 0.00
N ASN A 696 -42.98 -42.57 0.58
CA ASN A 696 -44.36 -42.42 1.07
C ASN A 696 -44.45 -41.33 2.15
N VAL A 697 -43.50 -41.29 3.09
CA VAL A 697 -43.46 -40.29 4.16
C VAL A 697 -43.25 -38.88 3.61
N ILE A 698 -42.41 -38.75 2.58
CA ILE A 698 -42.14 -37.47 1.92
C ILE A 698 -43.36 -36.99 1.13
N MET A 699 -44.01 -37.90 0.40
CA MET A 699 -45.15 -37.58 -0.48
C MET A 699 -46.42 -37.27 0.32
N ASP A 700 -46.69 -37.98 1.43
CA ASP A 700 -47.84 -37.73 2.31
C ASP A 700 -47.83 -36.32 2.93
N ARG A 701 -46.67 -35.67 2.96
CA ARG A 701 -46.44 -34.34 3.53
C ARG A 701 -46.21 -33.26 2.47
N SER A 702 -46.49 -33.58 1.21
CA SER A 702 -46.25 -32.68 0.10
C SER A 702 -47.46 -32.58 -0.83
N ASP A 703 -47.60 -31.45 -1.53
CA ASP A 703 -48.58 -31.31 -2.59
C ASP A 703 -48.01 -31.91 -3.88
N ALA A 704 -48.18 -33.21 -4.04
CA ALA A 704 -47.86 -33.89 -5.30
C ALA A 704 -49.07 -33.85 -6.23
N PRO A 705 -48.97 -33.30 -7.46
CA PRO A 705 -49.97 -33.61 -8.47
C PRO A 705 -49.93 -35.12 -8.74
N GLU A 706 -51.06 -35.80 -8.66
CA GLU A 706 -51.13 -37.20 -9.10
C GLU A 706 -50.76 -37.28 -10.59
N ILE A 707 -49.58 -37.84 -10.89
CA ILE A 707 -49.11 -38.09 -12.28
C ILE A 707 -49.99 -39.14 -12.99
N SER A 708 -50.99 -39.70 -12.28
CA SER A 708 -51.74 -40.92 -12.59
C SER A 708 -52.58 -40.90 -13.88
N SER A 709 -52.74 -39.76 -14.57
CA SER A 709 -53.62 -39.67 -15.74
C SER A 709 -52.95 -39.48 -17.10
N PHE A 710 -51.66 -39.09 -17.21
CA PHE A 710 -51.05 -38.74 -18.51
C PHE A 710 -49.64 -39.28 -18.80
N ALA A 711 -48.92 -39.84 -17.83
CA ALA A 711 -47.57 -40.39 -18.05
C ALA A 711 -47.28 -41.61 -17.16
N ALA A 712 -46.62 -42.63 -17.71
CA ALA A 712 -46.12 -43.78 -16.96
C ALA A 712 -44.58 -43.72 -16.91
N ILE A 713 -44.00 -43.82 -15.72
CA ILE A 713 -42.55 -43.92 -15.53
C ILE A 713 -42.13 -45.34 -15.89
N VAL A 714 -41.49 -45.53 -17.05
CA VAL A 714 -41.13 -46.85 -17.60
C VAL A 714 -39.91 -47.48 -16.89
N SER A 715 -39.05 -46.66 -16.29
CA SER A 715 -38.02 -47.12 -15.35
C SER A 715 -37.84 -46.08 -14.24
N ALA A 716 -38.01 -46.54 -12.99
CA ALA A 716 -37.91 -45.72 -11.80
C ALA A 716 -36.49 -45.75 -11.19
N GLU A 717 -35.50 -46.39 -11.81
CA GLU A 717 -34.18 -46.49 -11.18
C GLU A 717 -33.30 -45.28 -11.52
N VAL A 718 -32.91 -44.50 -10.51
CA VAL A 718 -31.99 -43.35 -10.70
C VAL A 718 -30.67 -43.81 -11.32
N GLN A 719 -30.25 -45.06 -11.08
CA GLN A 719 -29.06 -45.64 -11.67
C GLN A 719 -29.10 -45.71 -13.21
N GLN A 720 -30.28 -45.85 -13.82
CA GLN A 720 -30.45 -45.99 -15.26
C GLN A 720 -30.57 -44.65 -16.01
N LEU A 721 -30.79 -43.54 -15.30
CA LEU A 721 -30.78 -42.21 -15.88
C LEU A 721 -29.35 -41.79 -16.26
N THR A 722 -29.19 -40.77 -17.09
CA THR A 722 -27.97 -39.98 -17.22
C THR A 722 -27.97 -38.82 -16.22
N ASP A 723 -26.79 -38.27 -15.89
CA ASP A 723 -26.71 -37.10 -15.00
C ASP A 723 -27.50 -35.90 -15.59
N ARG A 724 -27.51 -35.75 -16.92
CA ARG A 724 -28.27 -34.70 -17.62
C ARG A 724 -29.78 -34.85 -17.46
N GLU A 725 -30.29 -36.09 -17.55
CA GLU A 725 -31.71 -36.38 -17.33
C GLU A 725 -32.12 -36.08 -15.89
N LEU A 726 -31.33 -36.55 -14.91
CA LEU A 726 -31.59 -36.28 -13.49
C LEU A 726 -31.60 -34.79 -13.18
N ILE A 727 -30.64 -34.04 -13.72
CA ILE A 727 -30.57 -32.59 -13.59
C ILE A 727 -31.81 -31.93 -14.21
N ASN A 728 -32.23 -32.33 -15.40
CA ASN A 728 -33.40 -31.75 -16.06
C ASN A 728 -34.70 -31.96 -15.25
N PHE A 729 -34.85 -33.12 -14.59
CA PHE A 729 -35.96 -33.33 -13.65
C PHE A 729 -35.86 -32.42 -12.42
N ALA A 730 -34.66 -32.23 -11.89
CA ALA A 730 -34.43 -31.43 -10.69
C ALA A 730 -34.53 -29.91 -10.90
N LYS A 731 -34.30 -29.42 -12.12
CA LYS A 731 -34.38 -27.98 -12.48
C LYS A 731 -35.80 -27.39 -12.33
N GLN A 732 -36.84 -28.21 -12.19
CA GLN A 732 -38.23 -27.74 -12.16
C GLN A 732 -38.61 -27.13 -10.79
N ASP A 733 -39.65 -26.28 -10.77
CA ASP A 733 -40.13 -25.60 -9.56
C ASP A 733 -40.74 -26.59 -8.55
N GLY A 734 -39.89 -27.25 -7.76
CA GLY A 734 -40.28 -28.20 -6.72
C GLY A 734 -39.13 -29.04 -6.21
N ALA A 735 -39.46 -30.12 -5.49
CA ALA A 735 -38.49 -31.12 -5.03
C ALA A 735 -38.52 -32.40 -5.87
N THR A 736 -37.36 -33.02 -6.01
CA THR A 736 -37.17 -34.36 -6.57
C THR A 736 -37.06 -35.36 -5.43
N VAL A 737 -37.92 -36.38 -5.42
CA VAL A 737 -37.99 -37.39 -4.36
C VAL A 737 -37.36 -38.70 -4.85
N ILE A 738 -36.35 -39.15 -4.11
CA ILE A 738 -35.62 -40.38 -4.37
C ILE A 738 -35.73 -41.29 -3.14
N ASP A 739 -36.19 -42.51 -3.36
CA ASP A 739 -36.34 -43.56 -2.35
C ASP A 739 -34.97 -44.03 -1.83
N VAL A 740 -34.94 -44.67 -0.66
CA VAL A 740 -33.70 -45.21 -0.08
C VAL A 740 -33.02 -46.26 -0.97
N GLN A 741 -33.79 -46.96 -1.81
CA GLN A 741 -33.29 -47.93 -2.79
C GLN A 741 -32.88 -47.28 -4.13
N GLY A 742 -32.81 -45.94 -4.20
CA GLY A 742 -32.45 -45.22 -5.44
C GLY A 742 -33.54 -45.22 -6.50
N GLN A 743 -34.80 -45.38 -6.09
CA GLN A 743 -35.95 -45.30 -6.98
C GLN A 743 -36.48 -43.86 -7.03
N PHE A 744 -36.69 -43.33 -8.22
CA PHE A 744 -37.34 -42.04 -8.47
C PHE A 744 -38.85 -42.17 -8.22
N ARG A 745 -39.39 -41.34 -7.32
CA ARG A 745 -40.77 -41.46 -6.83
C ARG A 745 -41.64 -40.22 -7.05
N GLY A 746 -41.03 -39.07 -7.35
CA GLY A 746 -41.78 -37.85 -7.66
C GLY A 746 -40.88 -36.69 -8.11
N CYS A 747 -41.41 -35.84 -8.99
CA CYS A 747 -40.83 -34.55 -9.40
C CYS A 747 -41.87 -33.44 -9.30
N MET A 748 -41.42 -32.18 -9.24
CA MET A 748 -42.29 -31.00 -9.07
C MET A 748 -43.15 -31.05 -7.80
N VAL A 749 -42.65 -31.71 -6.76
CA VAL A 749 -43.39 -31.84 -5.50
C VAL A 749 -43.29 -30.50 -4.77
N LEU A 750 -44.42 -29.83 -4.59
CA LEU A 750 -44.49 -28.58 -3.84
C LEU A 750 -44.40 -28.89 -2.35
N LEU A 751 -43.31 -28.45 -1.74
CA LEU A 751 -43.03 -28.64 -0.32
C LEU A 751 -43.89 -27.68 0.52
N ARG A 752 -44.69 -28.22 1.45
CA ARG A 752 -45.48 -27.43 2.43
C ARG A 752 -45.13 -27.81 3.87
N PRO A 753 -43.88 -27.55 4.32
CA PRO A 753 -43.54 -27.79 5.71
C PRO A 753 -44.36 -26.88 6.64
N ASP A 754 -44.65 -27.35 7.85
CA ASP A 754 -45.25 -26.54 8.91
C ASP A 754 -44.35 -25.33 9.20
N ALA A 755 -44.98 -24.15 9.29
CA ALA A 755 -44.30 -22.90 9.60
C ALA A 755 -43.50 -22.99 10.92
N ASN A 756 -43.99 -23.77 11.89
CA ASN A 756 -43.42 -23.94 13.22
C ASN A 756 -42.37 -25.05 13.33
N THR A 757 -42.10 -25.78 12.25
CA THR A 757 -41.09 -26.85 12.25
C THR A 757 -39.71 -26.29 12.60
N GLN A 758 -39.11 -26.86 13.66
CA GLN A 758 -37.78 -26.52 14.12
C GLN A 758 -36.74 -27.16 13.20
N ALA A 759 -36.00 -26.33 12.46
CA ALA A 759 -34.91 -26.73 11.59
C ALA A 759 -33.80 -25.67 11.58
N ASP A 760 -32.58 -26.08 11.24
CA ASP A 760 -31.39 -25.24 11.21
C ASP A 760 -31.38 -24.35 9.96
N ILE A 761 -32.08 -23.22 10.02
CA ILE A 761 -32.23 -22.27 8.91
C ILE A 761 -31.21 -21.13 9.13
N GLY A 762 -30.14 -21.12 8.33
CA GLY A 762 -29.12 -20.07 8.42
C GLY A 762 -29.66 -18.67 8.07
N LEU A 763 -29.08 -17.63 8.67
CA LEU A 763 -29.42 -16.22 8.39
C LEU A 763 -29.17 -15.87 6.92
N GLY A 764 -30.20 -15.39 6.22
CA GLY A 764 -30.09 -14.74 4.90
C GLY A 764 -30.18 -15.61 3.64
N LYS A 765 -30.66 -16.86 3.69
CA LYS A 765 -30.79 -17.72 2.49
C LYS A 765 -32.23 -18.05 2.13
N GLY A 766 -32.55 -17.92 0.84
CA GLY A 766 -33.90 -17.87 0.27
C GLY A 766 -34.81 -19.06 0.58
N ALA A 767 -36.10 -18.90 0.26
CA ALA A 767 -37.19 -19.81 0.62
C ALA A 767 -36.90 -21.31 0.42
N ARG A 768 -36.10 -21.69 -0.61
CA ARG A 768 -35.72 -23.09 -0.88
C ARG A 768 -34.92 -23.76 0.24
N HIS A 769 -33.97 -23.06 0.87
CA HIS A 769 -33.18 -23.63 1.97
C HIS A 769 -34.04 -23.87 3.21
N SER A 770 -34.91 -22.91 3.53
CA SER A 770 -35.89 -23.07 4.61
C SER A 770 -36.83 -24.25 4.34
N SER A 771 -37.39 -24.36 3.13
CA SER A 771 -38.27 -25.48 2.78
C SER A 771 -37.56 -26.82 2.82
N ALA A 772 -36.33 -26.92 2.30
CA ALA A 772 -35.52 -28.14 2.35
C ALA A 772 -35.20 -28.57 3.79
N ALA A 773 -34.79 -27.63 4.64
CA ALA A 773 -34.46 -27.91 6.04
C ALA A 773 -35.69 -28.39 6.84
N LYS A 774 -36.82 -27.70 6.72
CA LYS A 774 -38.04 -28.08 7.43
C LYS A 774 -38.63 -29.40 6.93
N MET A 775 -38.66 -29.61 5.61
CA MET A 775 -39.12 -30.90 5.06
C MET A 775 -38.21 -32.06 5.45
N SER A 776 -36.89 -31.85 5.47
CA SER A 776 -35.94 -32.82 6.01
C SER A 776 -36.27 -33.19 7.46
N ALA A 777 -36.65 -32.21 8.30
CA ALA A 777 -37.04 -32.44 9.69
C ALA A 777 -38.32 -33.26 9.82
N GLU A 778 -39.36 -32.87 9.07
CA GLU A 778 -40.68 -33.50 9.13
C GLU A 778 -40.71 -34.92 8.57
N ALA A 779 -40.07 -35.12 7.42
CA ALA A 779 -40.04 -36.42 6.75
C ALA A 779 -38.86 -37.31 7.19
N GLN A 780 -38.05 -36.84 8.15
CA GLN A 780 -36.85 -37.51 8.66
C GLN A 780 -35.90 -38.00 7.55
N CYS A 781 -35.74 -37.18 6.51
CA CYS A 781 -35.00 -37.53 5.30
C CYS A 781 -33.77 -36.62 5.10
N LEU A 782 -32.90 -37.02 4.17
CA LEU A 782 -31.78 -36.21 3.72
C LEU A 782 -32.29 -35.24 2.64
N ALA A 783 -32.11 -33.93 2.84
CA ALA A 783 -32.36 -32.93 1.82
C ALA A 783 -31.03 -32.37 1.30
N ILE A 784 -30.86 -32.37 -0.02
CA ILE A 784 -29.74 -31.73 -0.72
C ILE A 784 -30.32 -30.58 -1.51
N THR A 785 -29.99 -29.35 -1.16
CA THR A 785 -30.50 -28.15 -1.82
C THR A 785 -29.36 -27.41 -2.52
N VAL A 786 -29.66 -26.94 -3.72
CA VAL A 786 -28.81 -26.08 -4.54
C VAL A 786 -29.59 -24.79 -4.77
N SER A 787 -29.00 -23.65 -4.43
CA SER A 787 -29.56 -22.34 -4.76
C SER A 787 -28.89 -21.77 -6.00
N GLN A 788 -29.67 -21.07 -6.82
CA GLN A 788 -29.11 -20.14 -7.80
C GLN A 788 -28.27 -19.11 -7.01
N ASP A 789 -26.98 -19.03 -7.33
CA ASP A 789 -25.98 -18.15 -6.68
C ASP A 789 -25.65 -18.43 -5.19
N GLY A 790 -25.83 -19.66 -4.70
CA GLY A 790 -25.44 -20.00 -3.31
C GLY A 790 -25.02 -21.46 -3.11
N PRO A 791 -24.61 -21.84 -1.89
CA PRO A 791 -23.91 -23.11 -1.67
C PRO A 791 -24.83 -24.32 -1.72
N ILE A 792 -24.24 -25.46 -2.04
CA ILE A 792 -24.91 -26.76 -1.96
C ILE A 792 -25.00 -27.09 -0.47
N THR A 793 -26.21 -27.25 0.06
CA THR A 793 -26.42 -27.51 1.49
C THR A 793 -27.10 -28.84 1.71
N LEU A 794 -26.56 -29.63 2.64
CA LEU A 794 -27.12 -30.92 3.04
C LEU A 794 -27.75 -30.78 4.43
N TYR A 795 -29.01 -31.17 4.54
CA TYR A 795 -29.77 -31.25 5.78
C TYR A 795 -30.15 -32.71 6.06
N ASP A 796 -29.90 -33.17 7.28
CA ASP A 796 -30.40 -34.47 7.76
C ASP A 796 -31.29 -34.24 8.97
N CYS A 797 -32.55 -34.65 8.86
CA CYS A 797 -33.58 -34.40 9.88
C CYS A 797 -33.59 -32.94 10.36
N GLY A 798 -33.50 -32.01 9.42
CA GLY A 798 -33.53 -30.56 9.69
C GLY A 798 -32.25 -29.97 10.27
N ARG A 799 -31.20 -30.77 10.51
CA ARG A 799 -29.88 -30.25 10.92
C ARG A 799 -28.98 -30.10 9.71
N ARG A 800 -28.29 -28.96 9.59
CA ARG A 800 -27.31 -28.75 8.52
C ARG A 800 -26.06 -29.59 8.81
N ILE A 801 -25.74 -30.52 7.92
CA ILE A 801 -24.55 -31.38 8.03
C ILE A 801 -23.37 -30.81 7.22
N LEU A 802 -23.63 -30.29 6.02
CA LEU A 802 -22.60 -29.80 5.11
C LEU A 802 -23.11 -28.57 4.35
N SER A 803 -22.19 -27.64 4.06
CA SER A 803 -22.40 -26.53 3.13
C SER A 803 -21.15 -26.45 2.26
N LEU A 804 -21.32 -26.66 0.95
CA LEU A 804 -20.27 -26.79 -0.06
C LEU A 804 -20.30 -25.63 -1.06
#